data_AF-A0A7R9KIJ2-F1
#
_entry.id   AF-A0A7R9KIJ2-F1
#
_cell.length_a   1.000
_cell.length_b   1.000
_cell.length_c   1.000
_cell.angle_alpha   90.00
_cell.angle_beta   90.00
_cell.angle_gamma   90.00
#
_symmetry.space_group_name_H-M   'P 1'
#
loop_
_entity.id
_entity.type
_entity.pdbx_description
1 polymer ?
#
loop_
_entity_poly.entity_id
_entity_poly.type
_entity_poly.pdbx_seq_one_letter_code
_entity_poly.pdbx_strand_id
1 'polypeptide(L)'
;MNSIAFLVLCCISYYKIPSVYGNLPDNYTLTIVHANDLFSAFAGVQSDNSLCDLNTRPDQCIGGAPKIVSKINEWRSREPIIFVNGGNNLGGFWYNQFGPQVLSDFFRHLQFDVINLGLSDYELYDNDSETSETFANVTQFITYVSHFSRIISCNVAVETKYISNFYSNVRPTAKILGSEQTKIGYIGFVKNPNNPTLVSTAKRQSNSKPGFEFVDIRDPIKCLQEESDNMRKNGIDIVLAIGTGDEDLFKEIALNVPNVDVVIGSYAYTKNVSLLRERTATTYPDLVVNGSTGATVIATADVFGKSIGRLSVTFDRKGNIKSSEGTLIKLDNKIASDKQTDQLVESYQRGLYVGTTKSIALDQNDQSLQVVQEMNLLPLIEQYIKENSPIKTAIENRITIIGKKGLNPILTGDDEYELVLGHYQFSQYHRQVLEFVDQNVYHFRVTESEPMFSSQFQIKALFLGYSNITFTLTKNTTFVEKLDDYSISVVRTSSVFDILFSVLMISMVTVNYVNMGCHLDLQIVLKTLKKPIGPLIGFVCQFTIMPLASYFIGWLLLDDISLRLGLFTLGCSPGGNSSNFWTLLFNGDVNLSITMTLISTIASLAMMPLWLFTLGGNLFSAGNIRIPYLNLLTSLVTLTLPMFIGIVIRHYKPNWAKVSHKIIKPFTIVVVIFGIAGSAILYNHIFVMFTWPIVIAGALVAISGYSLGAIISGLCGMKRPQVVAISIETAYQNGGIAFILLILSLQQPDADIASVPCIAQLLITGQPLWLVLIGIKLWNRFHPQPDKEIDNKEVTIAEQKDKNVVHLENGCYDGPYDEKPKIDNDINVSVVNDNQIITKF
;
A
#
# COMPACT_ATOMS: atom_id res chain seq x y z
N MET A 1 19.66 -44.86 -29.55
CA MET A 1 18.25 -45.18 -29.87
C MET A 1 17.47 -45.82 -28.70
N ASN A 2 17.84 -45.61 -27.43
CA ASN A 2 17.08 -46.11 -26.27
C ASN A 2 17.33 -45.24 -25.03
N SER A 3 16.83 -43.99 -25.04
CA SER A 3 16.82 -43.13 -23.83
C SER A 3 15.61 -42.19 -23.74
N ILE A 4 14.61 -42.34 -24.61
CA ILE A 4 13.37 -41.54 -24.59
C ILE A 4 12.16 -42.37 -24.10
N ALA A 5 12.31 -43.69 -23.91
CA ALA A 5 11.23 -44.58 -23.48
C ALA A 5 11.10 -44.78 -21.95
N PHE A 6 11.97 -44.21 -21.12
CA PHE A 6 11.98 -44.46 -19.67
C PHE A 6 11.28 -43.38 -18.82
N LEU A 7 10.84 -42.28 -19.44
CA LEU A 7 10.17 -41.16 -18.74
C LEU A 7 8.64 -41.15 -18.90
N VAL A 8 8.06 -42.07 -19.68
CA VAL A 8 6.60 -42.15 -19.91
C VAL A 8 5.93 -43.29 -19.09
N LEU A 9 6.71 -44.15 -18.43
CA LEU A 9 6.20 -45.33 -17.71
C LEU A 9 6.08 -45.17 -16.18
N CYS A 10 6.42 -44.02 -15.60
CA CYS A 10 6.28 -43.78 -14.15
C CYS A 10 4.94 -43.14 -13.72
N CYS A 11 3.96 -42.98 -14.61
CA CYS A 11 2.66 -42.36 -14.26
C CYS A 11 1.44 -43.28 -14.34
N ILE A 12 1.59 -44.61 -14.51
CA ILE A 12 0.43 -45.52 -14.64
C ILE A 12 0.47 -46.65 -13.59
N SER A 13 0.70 -46.29 -12.32
CA SER A 13 0.62 -47.28 -11.25
C SER A 13 0.08 -46.65 -9.97
N TYR A 14 -1.16 -46.17 -9.99
CA TYR A 14 -2.08 -46.19 -8.84
C TYR A 14 -3.48 -45.76 -9.30
N TYR A 15 -4.21 -46.66 -9.96
CA TYR A 15 -5.67 -46.61 -10.02
C TYR A 15 -6.22 -47.99 -9.72
N LYS A 16 -6.12 -48.39 -8.46
CA LYS A 16 -7.12 -49.26 -7.85
C LYS A 16 -8.32 -48.36 -7.60
N ILE A 17 -9.42 -48.57 -8.32
CA ILE A 17 -10.71 -47.93 -8.06
C ILE A 17 -11.19 -48.39 -6.68
N PRO A 18 -11.36 -47.52 -5.68
CA PRO A 18 -12.23 -47.80 -4.56
C PRO A 18 -13.61 -47.24 -4.90
N SER A 19 -14.63 -48.06 -4.67
CA SER A 19 -16.02 -47.64 -4.59
C SER A 19 -16.17 -46.37 -3.74
N VAL A 20 -16.78 -45.33 -4.30
CA VAL A 20 -17.11 -44.07 -3.62
C VAL A 20 -18.21 -44.34 -2.60
N TYR A 21 -17.85 -44.42 -1.32
CA TYR A 21 -18.74 -44.22 -0.18
C TYR A 21 -17.95 -43.55 0.97
N GLY A 22 -18.34 -42.31 1.27
CA GLY A 22 -18.15 -41.49 2.48
C GLY A 22 -16.90 -41.65 3.38
N ASN A 23 -16.11 -40.58 3.48
CA ASN A 23 -15.00 -40.43 4.45
C ASN A 23 -15.40 -39.66 5.72
N LEU A 24 -16.69 -39.42 5.96
CA LEU A 24 -17.13 -38.69 7.15
C LEU A 24 -16.94 -39.54 8.42
N PRO A 25 -16.47 -38.96 9.55
CA PRO A 25 -16.53 -39.63 10.85
C PRO A 25 -17.96 -39.94 11.26
N ASP A 26 -18.12 -40.87 12.21
CA ASP A 26 -19.43 -41.14 12.79
C ASP A 26 -20.01 -39.88 13.44
N ASN A 27 -21.21 -39.49 13.00
CA ASN A 27 -21.95 -38.34 13.52
C ASN A 27 -21.18 -37.02 13.37
N TYR A 28 -20.64 -36.74 12.18
CA TYR A 28 -20.03 -35.45 11.89
C TYR A 28 -21.05 -34.31 11.97
N THR A 29 -20.88 -33.37 12.89
CA THR A 29 -21.74 -32.19 13.03
C THR A 29 -21.09 -30.97 12.39
N LEU A 30 -21.79 -30.36 11.44
CA LEU A 30 -21.42 -29.12 10.80
C LEU A 30 -22.20 -27.95 11.40
N THR A 31 -21.49 -26.97 11.97
CA THR A 31 -22.09 -25.72 12.46
C THR A 31 -21.97 -24.62 11.40
N ILE A 32 -23.10 -24.21 10.85
CA ILE A 32 -23.24 -23.16 9.85
C ILE A 32 -23.87 -21.94 10.54
N VAL A 33 -23.17 -20.82 10.49
CA VAL A 33 -23.70 -19.52 10.88
C VAL A 33 -23.95 -18.73 9.62
N HIS A 34 -25.09 -18.04 9.52
CA HIS A 34 -25.40 -17.28 8.33
C HIS A 34 -26.10 -15.95 8.61
N ALA A 35 -25.85 -15.01 7.71
CA ALA A 35 -26.52 -13.73 7.62
C ALA A 35 -26.89 -13.46 6.15
N ASN A 36 -28.06 -12.89 5.91
CA ASN A 36 -28.53 -12.54 4.58
C ASN A 36 -29.15 -11.14 4.60
N ASP A 37 -29.36 -10.56 3.43
CA ASP A 37 -30.18 -9.35 3.27
C ASP A 37 -29.70 -8.18 4.15
N LEU A 38 -28.38 -7.98 4.21
CA LEU A 38 -27.77 -6.97 5.08
C LEU A 38 -28.10 -5.54 4.63
N PHE A 39 -28.24 -5.30 3.31
CA PHE A 39 -28.55 -4.00 2.70
C PHE A 39 -27.73 -2.83 3.30
N SER A 40 -26.44 -3.06 3.54
CA SER A 40 -25.52 -2.10 4.15
C SER A 40 -25.97 -1.49 5.49
N ALA A 41 -26.82 -2.17 6.27
CA ALA A 41 -27.28 -1.71 7.58
C ALA A 41 -26.21 -1.90 8.68
N PHE A 42 -25.00 -1.36 8.47
CA PHE A 42 -23.84 -1.62 9.31
C PHE A 42 -23.95 -1.06 10.73
N ALA A 43 -24.68 0.04 10.91
CA ALA A 43 -25.01 0.60 12.22
C ALA A 43 -26.18 -0.12 12.93
N GLY A 44 -26.87 -1.02 12.23
CA GLY A 44 -28.14 -1.59 12.68
C GLY A 44 -29.33 -0.67 12.38
N VAL A 45 -30.50 -1.14 12.80
CA VAL A 45 -31.80 -0.50 12.56
C VAL A 45 -32.64 -0.47 13.83
N GLN A 46 -33.59 0.46 13.90
CA GLN A 46 -34.63 0.48 14.92
C GLN A 46 -35.78 -0.49 14.57
N SER A 47 -36.76 -0.62 15.47
CA SER A 47 -37.91 -1.53 15.27
C SER A 47 -38.75 -1.23 14.03
N ASP A 48 -38.76 0.03 13.57
CA ASP A 48 -39.46 0.49 12.36
C ASP A 48 -38.61 0.38 11.08
N ASN A 49 -37.44 -0.27 11.16
CA ASN A 49 -36.42 -0.37 10.11
C ASN A 49 -35.69 0.93 9.75
N SER A 50 -35.89 2.02 10.50
CA SER A 50 -35.05 3.21 10.35
C SER A 50 -33.61 2.90 10.76
N LEU A 51 -32.63 3.50 10.09
CA LEU A 51 -31.21 3.26 10.39
C LEU A 51 -30.84 3.87 11.74
N CYS A 52 -29.99 3.17 12.47
CA CYS A 52 -29.36 3.72 13.66
C CYS A 52 -28.29 4.74 13.30
N ASP A 53 -28.28 5.83 14.04
CA ASP A 53 -27.38 6.97 13.89
C ASP A 53 -26.79 7.35 15.27
N LEU A 54 -25.90 8.36 15.34
CA LEU A 54 -25.27 8.78 16.61
C LEU A 54 -26.29 9.33 17.63
N ASN A 55 -27.49 9.71 17.19
CA ASN A 55 -28.55 10.25 18.03
C ASN A 55 -29.52 9.17 18.52
N THR A 56 -29.46 7.99 17.92
CA THR A 56 -30.29 6.85 18.30
C THR A 56 -29.72 6.26 19.58
N ARG A 57 -30.55 6.08 20.61
CA ARG A 57 -30.05 5.48 21.85
C ARG A 57 -29.62 4.04 21.58
N PRO A 58 -28.49 3.58 22.15
CA PRO A 58 -28.00 2.22 21.89
C PRO A 58 -29.07 1.15 22.16
N ASP A 59 -29.90 1.34 23.19
CA ASP A 59 -30.99 0.42 23.57
C ASP A 59 -32.14 0.32 22.55
N GLN A 60 -32.18 1.19 21.55
CA GLN A 60 -33.15 1.19 20.45
C GLN A 60 -32.63 0.49 19.18
N CYS A 61 -31.33 0.21 19.12
CA CYS A 61 -30.68 -0.37 17.93
C CYS A 61 -30.65 -1.90 17.94
N ILE A 62 -31.04 -2.49 16.81
CA ILE A 62 -31.06 -3.93 16.56
C ILE A 62 -30.14 -4.22 15.37
N GLY A 63 -29.31 -5.25 15.47
CA GLY A 63 -28.38 -5.64 14.41
C GLY A 63 -27.10 -4.81 14.40
N GLY A 64 -26.56 -4.60 13.20
CA GLY A 64 -25.31 -3.89 12.97
C GLY A 64 -24.08 -4.80 12.97
N ALA A 65 -23.10 -4.42 12.15
CA ALA A 65 -21.83 -5.14 12.01
C ALA A 65 -21.10 -5.34 13.36
N PRO A 66 -21.07 -4.38 14.30
CA PRO A 66 -20.37 -4.58 15.58
C PRO A 66 -20.92 -5.75 16.40
N LYS A 67 -22.25 -5.94 16.44
CA LYS A 67 -22.88 -7.05 17.17
C LYS A 67 -22.69 -8.38 16.45
N ILE A 68 -22.74 -8.38 15.12
CA ILE A 68 -22.45 -9.57 14.31
C ILE A 68 -21.02 -10.04 14.58
N VAL A 69 -20.03 -9.16 14.43
CA VAL A 69 -18.61 -9.47 14.63
C VAL A 69 -18.36 -10.02 16.03
N SER A 70 -18.92 -9.37 17.06
CA SER A 70 -18.83 -9.83 18.44
C SER A 70 -19.33 -11.27 18.62
N LYS A 71 -20.50 -11.59 18.06
CA LYS A 71 -21.09 -12.93 18.21
C LYS A 71 -20.35 -14.00 17.40
N ILE A 72 -19.87 -13.65 16.20
CA ILE A 72 -19.05 -14.54 15.38
C ILE A 72 -17.72 -14.86 16.07
N ASN A 73 -17.06 -13.85 16.65
CA ASN A 73 -15.82 -14.05 17.40
C ASN A 73 -16.04 -14.92 18.65
N GLU A 74 -17.16 -14.73 19.35
CA GLU A 74 -17.56 -15.60 20.47
C GLU A 74 -17.65 -17.06 20.03
N TRP A 75 -18.33 -17.37 18.93
CA TRP A 75 -18.48 -18.75 18.47
C TRP A 75 -17.21 -19.37 17.91
N ARG A 76 -16.45 -18.61 17.13
CA ARG A 76 -15.15 -19.05 16.60
C ARG A 76 -14.18 -19.43 17.72
N SER A 77 -14.29 -18.81 18.90
CA SER A 77 -13.49 -19.17 20.06
C SER A 77 -13.88 -20.50 20.73
N ARG A 78 -15.11 -21.00 20.48
CA ARG A 78 -15.66 -22.20 21.11
C ARG A 78 -15.61 -23.43 20.21
N GLU A 79 -15.95 -23.25 18.94
CA GLU A 79 -16.06 -24.34 17.97
C GLU A 79 -15.72 -23.87 16.54
N PRO A 80 -15.30 -24.79 15.66
CA PRO A 80 -15.21 -24.49 14.24
C PRO A 80 -16.61 -24.19 13.67
N ILE A 81 -16.78 -23.00 13.11
CA ILE A 81 -17.99 -22.59 12.39
C ILE A 81 -17.66 -22.22 10.95
N ILE A 82 -18.64 -22.34 10.06
CA ILE A 82 -18.62 -21.69 8.75
C ILE A 82 -19.54 -20.48 8.82
N PHE A 83 -19.02 -19.28 8.53
CA PHE A 83 -19.84 -18.08 8.45
C PHE A 83 -20.18 -17.72 7.00
N VAL A 84 -21.45 -17.77 6.64
CA VAL A 84 -21.94 -17.64 5.27
C VAL A 84 -22.76 -16.37 5.09
N ASN A 85 -22.55 -15.67 3.99
CA ASN A 85 -23.42 -14.59 3.53
C ASN A 85 -24.35 -15.07 2.40
N GLY A 86 -25.65 -14.92 2.61
CA GLY A 86 -26.68 -15.37 1.66
C GLY A 86 -26.86 -14.47 0.43
N GLY A 87 -26.27 -13.28 0.39
CA GLY A 87 -26.43 -12.30 -0.69
C GLY A 87 -27.30 -11.10 -0.32
N ASN A 88 -27.46 -10.19 -1.29
CA ASN A 88 -28.10 -8.88 -1.16
C ASN A 88 -27.32 -7.94 -0.23
N ASN A 89 -26.08 -7.69 -0.63
CA ASN A 89 -25.09 -6.93 0.12
C ASN A 89 -25.04 -5.46 -0.30
N LEU A 90 -25.17 -5.22 -1.59
CA LEU A 90 -25.21 -3.93 -2.27
C LEU A 90 -26.62 -3.35 -2.18
N GLY A 91 -26.67 -2.02 -2.04
CA GLY A 91 -27.89 -1.27 -1.78
C GLY A 91 -28.05 -0.87 -0.30
N GLY A 92 -28.98 0.04 -0.06
CA GLY A 92 -29.19 0.66 1.24
C GLY A 92 -28.39 1.95 1.42
N PHE A 93 -28.70 2.70 2.48
CA PHE A 93 -28.19 4.07 2.67
C PHE A 93 -26.66 4.16 2.61
N TRP A 94 -25.95 3.30 3.35
CA TRP A 94 -24.49 3.36 3.45
C TRP A 94 -23.80 3.11 2.11
N TYR A 95 -24.24 2.12 1.34
CA TYR A 95 -23.73 1.90 -0.01
C TYR A 95 -24.07 3.07 -0.94
N ASN A 96 -25.30 3.60 -0.86
CA ASN A 96 -25.71 4.73 -1.68
C ASN A 96 -24.93 6.02 -1.37
N GLN A 97 -24.43 6.18 -0.14
CA GLN A 97 -23.62 7.34 0.25
C GLN A 97 -22.12 7.17 -0.01
N PHE A 98 -21.57 5.96 0.19
CA PHE A 98 -20.11 5.75 0.20
C PHE A 98 -19.60 4.79 -0.90
N GLY A 99 -20.50 4.24 -1.71
CA GLY A 99 -20.18 3.28 -2.78
C GLY A 99 -19.62 1.94 -2.30
N PRO A 100 -18.94 1.17 -3.16
CA PRO A 100 -18.49 -0.20 -2.84
C PRO A 100 -17.37 -0.26 -1.78
N GLN A 101 -16.67 0.85 -1.50
CA GLN A 101 -15.57 0.85 -0.54
C GLN A 101 -16.05 0.61 0.90
N VAL A 102 -17.18 1.19 1.30
CA VAL A 102 -17.71 0.99 2.67
C VAL A 102 -18.04 -0.48 2.92
N LEU A 103 -18.54 -1.18 1.89
CA LEU A 103 -18.79 -2.61 1.99
C LEU A 103 -17.50 -3.39 2.23
N SER A 104 -16.41 -3.06 1.52
CA SER A 104 -15.11 -3.71 1.71
C SER A 104 -14.60 -3.58 3.15
N ASP A 105 -14.70 -2.38 3.73
CA ASP A 105 -14.20 -2.13 5.08
C ASP A 105 -14.99 -2.87 6.16
N PHE A 106 -16.32 -2.90 6.06
CA PHE A 106 -17.14 -3.71 6.98
C PHE A 106 -17.02 -5.22 6.74
N PHE A 107 -16.89 -5.67 5.49
CA PHE A 107 -16.74 -7.09 5.17
C PHE A 107 -15.41 -7.66 5.65
N ARG A 108 -14.35 -6.82 5.71
CA ARG A 108 -13.06 -7.19 6.32
C ARG A 108 -13.19 -7.48 7.82
N HIS A 109 -14.11 -6.79 8.52
CA HIS A 109 -14.42 -7.04 9.92
C HIS A 109 -15.35 -8.24 10.11
N LEU A 110 -16.38 -8.37 9.26
CA LEU A 110 -17.34 -9.47 9.31
C LEU A 110 -16.71 -10.84 9.00
N GLN A 111 -15.69 -10.87 8.13
CA GLN A 111 -14.91 -12.06 7.79
C GLN A 111 -15.76 -13.27 7.40
N PHE A 112 -16.66 -13.11 6.43
CA PHE A 112 -17.41 -14.25 5.89
C PHE A 112 -16.47 -15.28 5.26
N ASP A 113 -16.72 -16.58 5.49
CA ASP A 113 -16.00 -17.65 4.80
C ASP A 113 -16.40 -17.73 3.32
N VAL A 114 -17.70 -17.52 3.07
CA VAL A 114 -18.33 -17.63 1.74
C VAL A 114 -19.40 -16.55 1.58
N ILE A 115 -19.41 -15.92 0.41
CA ILE A 115 -20.34 -14.86 0.04
C ILE A 115 -21.03 -15.22 -1.27
N ASN A 116 -22.36 -15.26 -1.25
CA ASN A 116 -23.16 -15.26 -2.45
C ASN A 116 -23.45 -13.82 -2.90
N LEU A 117 -23.47 -13.58 -4.22
CA LEU A 117 -23.98 -12.33 -4.78
C LEU A 117 -25.48 -12.51 -5.08
N GLY A 118 -26.30 -11.65 -4.48
CA GLY A 118 -27.76 -11.68 -4.56
C GLY A 118 -28.34 -10.87 -5.72
N LEU A 119 -29.67 -10.77 -5.81
CA LEU A 119 -30.32 -10.06 -6.91
C LEU A 119 -30.06 -8.55 -6.84
N SER A 120 -30.11 -7.96 -5.63
CA SER A 120 -29.80 -6.53 -5.45
C SER A 120 -28.34 -6.19 -5.74
N ASP A 121 -27.47 -7.21 -5.72
CA ASP A 121 -26.07 -7.06 -6.10
C ASP A 121 -25.89 -6.88 -7.62
N TYR A 122 -26.90 -7.21 -8.42
CA TYR A 122 -26.89 -7.07 -9.87
C TYR A 122 -27.91 -6.04 -10.41
N GLU A 123 -28.85 -5.57 -9.59
CA GLU A 123 -29.87 -4.58 -10.00
C GLU A 123 -29.25 -3.18 -10.23
N LEU A 124 -29.41 -2.66 -11.45
CA LEU A 124 -29.05 -1.28 -11.80
C LEU A 124 -30.07 -0.30 -11.21
N TYR A 125 -29.60 0.73 -10.49
CA TYR A 125 -30.46 1.84 -10.08
C TYR A 125 -30.84 2.66 -11.32
N ASP A 126 -32.14 2.65 -11.65
CA ASP A 126 -32.76 3.41 -12.74
C ASP A 126 -32.48 4.90 -12.57
N ASN A 127 -31.55 5.45 -13.34
CA ASN A 127 -31.55 6.82 -13.83
C ASN A 127 -30.89 6.80 -15.22
N ASP A 128 -31.57 7.42 -16.19
CA ASP A 128 -31.46 7.26 -17.65
C ASP A 128 -30.10 7.57 -18.33
N SER A 129 -28.94 7.40 -17.69
CA SER A 129 -27.65 7.67 -18.33
C SER A 129 -26.43 6.81 -17.95
N GLU A 130 -26.42 5.97 -16.90
CA GLU A 130 -25.16 5.35 -16.42
C GLU A 130 -25.24 3.86 -16.08
N THR A 131 -25.74 3.05 -17.01
CA THR A 131 -25.79 1.58 -16.87
C THR A 131 -24.40 0.91 -16.81
N SER A 132 -23.32 1.61 -17.18
CA SER A 132 -21.93 1.10 -17.12
C SER A 132 -21.28 1.19 -15.74
N GLU A 133 -21.71 2.11 -14.87
CA GLU A 133 -21.03 2.41 -13.60
C GLU A 133 -21.39 1.40 -12.50
N THR A 134 -22.63 0.95 -12.45
CA THR A 134 -23.09 0.01 -11.41
C THR A 134 -22.39 -1.36 -11.52
N PHE A 135 -22.19 -1.89 -12.73
CA PHE A 135 -21.47 -3.16 -12.90
C PHE A 135 -19.96 -3.02 -12.56
N ALA A 136 -19.39 -1.83 -12.73
CA ALA A 136 -18.03 -1.53 -12.26
C ALA A 136 -17.95 -1.59 -10.72
N ASN A 137 -18.97 -1.09 -10.01
CA ASN A 137 -19.04 -1.15 -8.55
C ASN A 137 -19.12 -2.59 -8.02
N VAL A 138 -19.92 -3.46 -8.66
CA VAL A 138 -19.98 -4.89 -8.33
C VAL A 138 -18.61 -5.54 -8.56
N THR A 139 -17.98 -5.25 -9.70
CA THR A 139 -16.66 -5.77 -10.05
C THR A 139 -15.57 -5.32 -9.07
N GLN A 140 -15.67 -4.08 -8.58
CA GLN A 140 -14.78 -3.51 -7.59
C GLN A 140 -14.99 -4.14 -6.20
N PHE A 141 -16.25 -4.33 -5.78
CA PHE A 141 -16.59 -5.07 -4.57
C PHE A 141 -16.04 -6.51 -4.60
N ILE A 142 -16.25 -7.22 -5.73
CA ILE A 142 -15.69 -8.56 -5.94
C ILE A 142 -14.17 -8.55 -5.78
N THR A 143 -13.50 -7.58 -6.40
CA THR A 143 -12.03 -7.45 -6.35
C THR A 143 -11.53 -7.23 -4.92
N TYR A 144 -12.22 -6.41 -4.13
CA TYR A 144 -11.82 -6.15 -2.75
C TYR A 144 -12.01 -7.36 -1.83
N VAL A 145 -13.15 -8.03 -1.98
CA VAL A 145 -13.57 -9.08 -1.04
C VAL A 145 -12.97 -10.44 -1.41
N SER A 146 -12.62 -10.69 -2.67
CA SER A 146 -12.00 -11.94 -3.12
C SER A 146 -10.65 -12.24 -2.46
N HIS A 147 -9.99 -11.23 -1.88
CA HIS A 147 -8.76 -11.39 -1.12
C HIS A 147 -8.93 -12.13 0.20
N PHE A 148 -10.12 -12.10 0.82
CA PHE A 148 -10.34 -12.66 2.15
C PHE A 148 -11.58 -13.54 2.28
N SER A 149 -12.49 -13.52 1.30
CA SER A 149 -13.70 -14.35 1.28
C SER A 149 -13.87 -15.02 -0.09
N ARG A 150 -14.49 -16.21 -0.12
CA ARG A 150 -14.83 -16.89 -1.37
C ARG A 150 -16.16 -16.37 -1.90
N ILE A 151 -16.19 -15.93 -3.16
CA ILE A 151 -17.40 -15.45 -3.80
C ILE A 151 -17.94 -16.54 -4.71
N ILE A 152 -19.21 -16.87 -4.57
CA ILE A 152 -19.86 -17.96 -5.28
C ILE A 152 -21.06 -17.46 -6.08
N SER A 153 -21.19 -17.99 -7.30
CA SER A 153 -22.38 -17.90 -8.14
C SER A 153 -22.20 -18.92 -9.26
N CYS A 154 -23.25 -19.62 -9.64
CA CYS A 154 -23.19 -20.65 -10.67
C CYS A 154 -24.02 -20.28 -11.90
N ASN A 155 -25.16 -19.61 -11.71
CA ASN A 155 -26.14 -19.37 -12.77
C ASN A 155 -26.16 -17.93 -13.28
N VAL A 156 -25.09 -17.17 -13.03
CA VAL A 156 -24.94 -15.79 -13.50
C VAL A 156 -23.89 -15.75 -14.61
N ALA A 157 -24.29 -15.31 -15.80
CA ALA A 157 -23.41 -15.03 -16.92
C ALA A 157 -23.30 -13.52 -17.17
N VAL A 158 -22.11 -13.04 -17.52
CA VAL A 158 -21.81 -11.61 -17.69
C VAL A 158 -21.25 -11.35 -19.09
N GLU A 159 -21.42 -10.13 -19.59
CA GLU A 159 -20.88 -9.71 -20.91
C GLU A 159 -19.35 -9.86 -21.05
N THR A 160 -18.90 -10.07 -22.28
CA THR A 160 -17.49 -10.37 -22.65
C THR A 160 -16.47 -9.40 -22.05
N LYS A 161 -16.79 -8.11 -21.96
CA LYS A 161 -15.88 -7.09 -21.40
C LYS A 161 -15.54 -7.29 -19.92
N TYR A 162 -16.38 -8.00 -19.16
CA TYR A 162 -16.20 -8.21 -17.71
C TYR A 162 -15.88 -9.65 -17.30
N ILE A 163 -15.86 -10.58 -18.26
CA ILE A 163 -15.63 -12.03 -18.02
C ILE A 163 -14.35 -12.30 -17.23
N SER A 164 -13.23 -11.62 -17.57
CA SER A 164 -11.92 -11.94 -16.99
C SER A 164 -11.84 -11.67 -15.49
N ASN A 165 -12.42 -10.56 -15.01
CA ASN A 165 -12.41 -10.22 -13.58
C ASN A 165 -13.51 -10.92 -12.79
N PHE A 166 -14.67 -11.20 -13.42
CA PHE A 166 -15.78 -11.87 -12.76
C PHE A 166 -15.47 -13.35 -12.50
N TYR A 167 -15.18 -14.14 -13.53
CA TYR A 167 -15.00 -15.60 -13.38
C TYR A 167 -13.67 -16.00 -12.74
N SER A 168 -12.69 -15.10 -12.64
CA SER A 168 -11.47 -15.36 -11.86
C SER A 168 -11.75 -15.39 -10.36
N ASN A 169 -12.77 -14.67 -9.90
CA ASN A 169 -13.07 -14.47 -8.48
C ASN A 169 -14.41 -15.09 -8.04
N VAL A 170 -15.36 -15.27 -8.97
CA VAL A 170 -16.71 -15.80 -8.71
C VAL A 170 -16.87 -17.16 -9.35
N ARG A 171 -16.98 -18.21 -8.52
CA ARG A 171 -17.21 -19.58 -8.99
C ARG A 171 -17.63 -20.50 -7.85
N PRO A 172 -18.35 -21.60 -8.14
CA PRO A 172 -18.49 -22.70 -7.19
C PRO A 172 -17.13 -23.16 -6.67
N THR A 173 -17.05 -23.51 -5.39
CA THR A 173 -15.77 -23.75 -4.72
C THR A 173 -15.90 -24.79 -3.61
N ALA A 174 -14.78 -25.27 -3.08
CA ALA A 174 -14.76 -26.21 -1.97
C ALA A 174 -13.68 -25.84 -0.94
N LYS A 175 -13.91 -26.22 0.32
CA LYS A 175 -12.97 -26.06 1.44
C LYS A 175 -12.87 -27.39 2.21
N ILE A 176 -11.66 -27.71 2.64
CA ILE A 176 -11.39 -28.83 3.54
C ILE A 176 -11.48 -28.31 4.98
N LEU A 177 -12.22 -28.99 5.85
CA LEU A 177 -12.37 -28.63 7.26
C LEU A 177 -11.93 -29.76 8.20
N GLY A 178 -11.30 -29.35 9.32
CA GLY A 178 -10.88 -30.23 10.40
C GLY A 178 -9.60 -31.04 10.12
N SER A 179 -9.16 -31.79 11.13
CA SER A 179 -8.03 -32.74 11.07
C SER A 179 -8.33 -33.97 10.21
N GLU A 180 -9.61 -34.23 9.92
CA GLU A 180 -10.10 -35.44 9.24
C GLU A 180 -10.33 -35.26 7.73
N GLN A 181 -9.94 -34.12 7.17
CA GLN A 181 -10.00 -33.83 5.73
C GLN A 181 -11.41 -33.82 5.09
N THR A 182 -12.49 -33.57 5.85
CA THR A 182 -13.85 -33.44 5.30
C THR A 182 -13.93 -32.32 4.27
N LYS A 183 -14.45 -32.61 3.08
CA LYS A 183 -14.57 -31.65 1.98
C LYS A 183 -15.99 -31.11 1.87
N ILE A 184 -16.11 -29.79 1.97
CA ILE A 184 -17.38 -29.08 1.89
C ILE A 184 -17.39 -28.20 0.65
N GLY A 185 -18.36 -28.42 -0.23
CA GLY A 185 -18.61 -27.65 -1.44
C GLY A 185 -19.63 -26.55 -1.22
N TYR A 186 -19.46 -25.43 -1.93
CA TYR A 186 -20.33 -24.27 -1.88
C TYR A 186 -20.72 -23.88 -3.30
N ILE A 187 -22.02 -23.82 -3.56
CA ILE A 187 -22.57 -23.44 -4.87
C ILE A 187 -23.48 -22.23 -4.66
N GLY A 188 -23.16 -21.13 -5.33
CA GLY A 188 -23.94 -19.89 -5.28
C GLY A 188 -25.06 -19.90 -6.30
N PHE A 189 -26.24 -19.38 -5.99
CA PHE A 189 -27.32 -19.24 -6.97
C PHE A 189 -28.15 -17.96 -6.78
N VAL A 190 -28.75 -17.50 -7.87
CA VAL A 190 -29.62 -16.32 -7.91
C VAL A 190 -30.93 -16.68 -8.59
N LYS A 191 -32.07 -16.36 -8.00
CA LYS A 191 -33.37 -16.58 -8.65
C LYS A 191 -33.45 -15.81 -9.96
N ASN A 192 -33.85 -16.49 -11.03
CA ASN A 192 -34.09 -15.86 -12.32
C ASN A 192 -35.39 -15.02 -12.26
N PRO A 193 -35.33 -13.68 -12.44
CA PRO A 193 -36.51 -12.82 -12.38
C PRO A 193 -37.45 -12.99 -13.59
N ASN A 194 -37.00 -13.65 -14.67
CA ASN A 194 -37.72 -13.82 -15.93
C ASN A 194 -38.42 -15.18 -16.07
N ASN A 195 -38.34 -16.07 -15.07
CA ASN A 195 -39.02 -17.37 -15.15
C ASN A 195 -40.55 -17.21 -14.94
N PRO A 196 -41.41 -17.59 -15.91
CA PRO A 196 -42.84 -17.22 -15.92
C PRO A 196 -43.71 -17.96 -14.90
N THR A 197 -43.20 -18.95 -14.18
CA THR A 197 -44.04 -19.94 -13.50
C THR A 197 -44.76 -19.44 -12.24
N LEU A 198 -44.37 -18.32 -11.61
CA LEU A 198 -45.03 -17.83 -10.38
C LEU A 198 -45.05 -16.29 -10.22
N VAL A 199 -45.17 -15.51 -11.29
CA VAL A 199 -45.42 -14.04 -11.19
C VAL A 199 -46.72 -13.67 -11.88
N SER A 200 -47.84 -14.15 -11.33
CA SER A 200 -49.16 -13.64 -11.66
C SER A 200 -49.42 -12.32 -10.92
N THR A 201 -48.76 -11.22 -11.33
CA THR A 201 -49.32 -9.84 -11.17
C THR A 201 -48.55 -8.70 -11.83
N ALA A 202 -47.36 -8.90 -12.42
CA ALA A 202 -46.66 -7.82 -13.12
C ALA A 202 -46.81 -7.96 -14.64
N LYS A 203 -47.76 -7.21 -15.21
CA LYS A 203 -48.06 -7.13 -16.64
C LYS A 203 -46.79 -7.10 -17.51
N ARG A 204 -46.78 -7.99 -18.53
CA ARG A 204 -46.06 -7.81 -19.80
C ARG A 204 -46.40 -6.44 -20.38
N GLN A 205 -45.45 -5.53 -20.38
CA GLN A 205 -45.41 -4.42 -21.32
C GLN A 205 -43.96 -3.94 -21.47
N SER A 206 -43.59 -3.71 -22.73
CA SER A 206 -42.30 -3.24 -23.26
C SER A 206 -41.17 -4.26 -23.38
N ASN A 207 -40.87 -4.60 -24.64
CA ASN A 207 -39.56 -5.08 -25.07
C ASN A 207 -38.51 -4.01 -24.69
N SER A 208 -37.43 -4.44 -24.05
CA SER A 208 -36.41 -3.63 -23.35
C SER A 208 -36.91 -3.07 -22.01
N LYS A 209 -36.49 -3.70 -20.89
CA LYS A 209 -36.56 -3.10 -19.55
C LYS A 209 -35.14 -2.73 -19.12
N PRO A 210 -34.91 -1.49 -18.65
CA PRO A 210 -33.62 -1.09 -18.08
C PRO A 210 -33.41 -1.81 -16.75
N GLY A 211 -32.23 -2.37 -16.51
CA GLY A 211 -31.92 -3.00 -15.21
C GLY A 211 -30.97 -4.20 -15.23
N PHE A 212 -30.90 -4.97 -16.31
CA PHE A 212 -30.09 -6.20 -16.41
C PHE A 212 -29.40 -6.38 -17.77
N GLU A 213 -29.07 -5.30 -18.48
CA GLU A 213 -28.52 -5.39 -19.85
C GLU A 213 -27.20 -6.17 -19.93
N PHE A 214 -26.43 -6.28 -18.83
CA PHE A 214 -25.08 -6.87 -18.81
C PHE A 214 -24.99 -8.28 -18.18
N VAL A 215 -26.11 -8.80 -17.65
CA VAL A 215 -26.12 -10.04 -16.84
C VAL A 215 -27.26 -10.95 -17.27
N ASP A 216 -26.93 -12.17 -17.68
CA ASP A 216 -27.87 -13.25 -18.00
C ASP A 216 -27.94 -14.24 -16.83
N ILE A 217 -29.07 -14.24 -16.11
CA ILE A 217 -29.33 -15.16 -15.00
C ILE A 217 -30.05 -16.39 -15.55
N ARG A 218 -29.36 -17.52 -15.57
CA ARG A 218 -29.85 -18.82 -16.06
C ARG A 218 -30.68 -19.53 -15.01
N ASP A 219 -31.30 -20.64 -15.38
CA ASP A 219 -32.05 -21.50 -14.47
C ASP A 219 -31.16 -22.00 -13.30
N PRO A 220 -31.46 -21.63 -12.04
CA PRO A 220 -30.68 -22.05 -10.89
C PRO A 220 -30.73 -23.57 -10.65
N ILE A 221 -31.86 -24.25 -10.92
CA ILE A 221 -32.00 -25.69 -10.65
C ILE A 221 -31.04 -26.49 -11.52
N LYS A 222 -31.03 -26.21 -12.83
CA LYS A 222 -30.13 -26.87 -13.77
C LYS A 222 -28.67 -26.66 -13.40
N CYS A 223 -28.31 -25.44 -13.03
CA CYS A 223 -26.95 -25.11 -12.66
C CYS A 223 -26.50 -25.81 -11.37
N LEU A 224 -27.34 -25.79 -10.33
CA LEU A 224 -27.09 -26.47 -9.06
C LEU A 224 -26.94 -27.98 -9.27
N GLN A 225 -27.73 -28.58 -10.16
CA GLN A 225 -27.62 -29.99 -10.52
C GLN A 225 -26.26 -30.31 -11.14
N GLU A 226 -25.85 -29.58 -12.18
CA GLU A 226 -24.59 -29.81 -12.89
C GLU A 226 -23.37 -29.66 -11.96
N GLU A 227 -23.36 -28.60 -11.14
CA GLU A 227 -22.25 -28.33 -10.22
C GLU A 227 -22.20 -29.29 -9.03
N SER A 228 -23.35 -29.63 -8.44
CA SER A 228 -23.40 -30.59 -7.33
C SER A 228 -23.01 -32.00 -7.79
N ASP A 229 -23.44 -32.42 -8.98
CA ASP A 229 -23.01 -33.68 -9.59
C ASP A 229 -21.49 -33.73 -9.80
N ASN A 230 -20.91 -32.63 -10.29
CA ASN A 230 -19.47 -32.50 -10.48
C ASN A 230 -18.72 -32.53 -9.13
N MET A 231 -19.22 -31.83 -8.13
CA MET A 231 -18.65 -31.85 -6.77
C MET A 231 -18.64 -33.26 -6.18
N ARG A 232 -19.76 -33.99 -6.27
CA ARG A 232 -19.83 -35.39 -5.79
C ARG A 232 -18.86 -36.30 -6.54
N LYS A 233 -18.76 -36.18 -7.86
CA LYS A 233 -17.79 -36.94 -8.68
C LYS A 233 -16.33 -36.67 -8.26
N ASN A 234 -16.03 -35.46 -7.81
CA ASN A 234 -14.70 -35.06 -7.33
C ASN A 234 -14.47 -35.34 -5.83
N GLY A 235 -15.39 -36.09 -5.20
CA GLY A 235 -15.26 -36.53 -3.81
C GLY A 235 -15.50 -35.43 -2.79
N ILE A 236 -16.45 -34.52 -3.05
CA ILE A 236 -16.99 -33.59 -2.05
C ILE A 236 -18.03 -34.31 -1.17
N ASP A 237 -17.85 -34.23 0.15
CA ASP A 237 -18.62 -34.97 1.14
C ASP A 237 -19.94 -34.27 1.50
N ILE A 238 -19.97 -32.93 1.51
CA ILE A 238 -21.15 -32.13 1.85
C ILE A 238 -21.26 -30.94 0.88
N VAL A 239 -22.46 -30.66 0.38
CA VAL A 239 -22.71 -29.57 -0.58
C VAL A 239 -23.73 -28.57 -0.02
N LEU A 240 -23.31 -27.31 0.09
CA LEU A 240 -24.13 -26.18 0.50
C LEU A 240 -24.53 -25.36 -0.74
N ALA A 241 -25.83 -25.23 -0.98
CA ALA A 241 -26.39 -24.26 -1.93
C ALA A 241 -26.71 -22.95 -1.18
N ILE A 242 -26.14 -21.84 -1.60
CA ILE A 242 -26.29 -20.54 -0.92
C ILE A 242 -26.78 -19.54 -1.95
N GLY A 243 -27.93 -18.90 -1.73
CA GLY A 243 -28.51 -18.11 -2.81
C GLY A 243 -29.75 -17.29 -2.51
N THR A 244 -30.07 -16.39 -3.43
CA THR A 244 -31.28 -15.57 -3.38
C THR A 244 -32.46 -16.27 -4.04
N GLY A 245 -33.62 -16.27 -3.39
CA GLY A 245 -34.83 -16.90 -3.89
C GLY A 245 -36.07 -16.63 -3.06
N ASP A 246 -37.07 -17.48 -3.24
CA ASP A 246 -38.25 -17.58 -2.38
C ASP A 246 -38.35 -19.00 -1.82
N GLU A 247 -39.28 -19.21 -0.88
CA GLU A 247 -39.46 -20.52 -0.26
C GLU A 247 -39.80 -21.62 -1.25
N ASP A 248 -40.55 -21.29 -2.31
CA ASP A 248 -40.93 -22.25 -3.34
C ASP A 248 -39.70 -22.73 -4.09
N LEU A 249 -38.80 -21.81 -4.50
CA LEU A 249 -37.53 -22.18 -5.12
C LEU A 249 -36.64 -23.01 -4.17
N PHE A 250 -36.55 -22.66 -2.88
CA PHE A 250 -35.73 -23.42 -1.93
C PHE A 250 -36.25 -24.85 -1.75
N LYS A 251 -37.57 -25.03 -1.67
CA LYS A 251 -38.20 -26.35 -1.65
C LYS A 251 -38.01 -27.08 -2.97
N GLU A 252 -38.10 -26.38 -4.10
CA GLU A 252 -37.84 -26.95 -5.42
C GLU A 252 -36.40 -27.46 -5.54
N ILE A 253 -35.41 -26.71 -5.06
CA ILE A 253 -34.01 -27.15 -4.98
C ILE A 253 -33.90 -28.42 -4.13
N ALA A 254 -34.47 -28.41 -2.92
CA ALA A 254 -34.43 -29.56 -2.02
C ALA A 254 -35.10 -30.83 -2.61
N LEU A 255 -36.17 -30.66 -3.39
CA LEU A 255 -36.88 -31.78 -4.02
C LEU A 255 -36.16 -32.27 -5.29
N ASN A 256 -35.61 -31.37 -6.11
CA ASN A 256 -35.19 -31.71 -7.46
C ASN A 256 -33.67 -31.82 -7.64
N VAL A 257 -32.86 -31.40 -6.65
CA VAL A 257 -31.39 -31.41 -6.73
C VAL A 257 -30.78 -32.37 -5.69
N PRO A 258 -30.66 -33.68 -5.97
CA PRO A 258 -30.29 -34.71 -4.99
C PRO A 258 -28.95 -34.55 -4.29
N ASN A 259 -28.01 -33.85 -4.91
CA ASN A 259 -26.66 -33.77 -4.37
C ASN A 259 -26.44 -32.56 -3.46
N VAL A 260 -27.49 -31.78 -3.16
CA VAL A 260 -27.49 -30.62 -2.25
C VAL A 260 -28.02 -31.02 -0.87
N ASP A 261 -27.19 -30.84 0.15
CA ASP A 261 -27.53 -31.24 1.53
C ASP A 261 -28.16 -30.09 2.34
N VAL A 262 -27.69 -28.86 2.11
CA VAL A 262 -28.13 -27.67 2.85
C VAL A 262 -28.36 -26.50 1.90
N VAL A 263 -29.51 -25.84 2.03
CA VAL A 263 -29.86 -24.60 1.35
C VAL A 263 -29.85 -23.46 2.35
N ILE A 264 -28.96 -22.49 2.16
CA ILE A 264 -28.93 -21.22 2.89
C ILE A 264 -29.51 -20.14 1.99
N GLY A 265 -30.74 -19.73 2.28
CA GLY A 265 -31.50 -18.81 1.44
C GLY A 265 -31.44 -17.36 1.92
N SER A 266 -31.45 -16.43 0.97
CA SER A 266 -31.77 -15.01 1.14
C SER A 266 -32.94 -14.65 0.23
N TYR A 267 -33.70 -13.60 0.54
CA TYR A 267 -34.94 -13.34 -0.21
C TYR A 267 -34.70 -12.48 -1.45
N ALA A 268 -35.29 -12.86 -2.58
CA ALA A 268 -35.22 -12.07 -3.81
C ALA A 268 -36.17 -10.85 -3.76
N TYR A 269 -35.83 -9.81 -3.00
CA TYR A 269 -36.57 -8.55 -2.95
C TYR A 269 -36.07 -7.54 -4.00
N THR A 270 -36.98 -6.70 -4.51
CA THR A 270 -36.65 -5.62 -5.48
C THR A 270 -37.20 -4.25 -5.03
N LYS A 271 -36.44 -3.20 -5.41
CA LYS A 271 -36.67 -1.74 -5.40
C LYS A 271 -37.15 -0.98 -4.14
N ASN A 272 -37.69 -1.57 -3.07
CA ASN A 272 -38.13 -0.76 -1.91
C ASN A 272 -37.85 -1.40 -0.53
N VAL A 273 -36.66 -1.11 -0.01
CA VAL A 273 -36.11 -1.60 1.27
C VAL A 273 -36.99 -1.24 2.47
N SER A 274 -37.75 -0.14 2.41
CA SER A 274 -38.63 0.35 3.48
C SER A 274 -39.93 -0.46 3.67
N LEU A 275 -40.23 -1.41 2.76
CA LEU A 275 -41.43 -2.25 2.82
C LEU A 275 -41.17 -3.66 3.41
N LEU A 276 -39.94 -3.96 3.81
CA LEU A 276 -39.57 -5.26 4.36
C LEU A 276 -40.16 -5.45 5.78
N ARG A 277 -41.06 -6.43 5.96
CA ARG A 277 -41.69 -6.76 7.25
C ARG A 277 -41.02 -7.98 7.90
N GLU A 278 -40.88 -7.97 9.22
CA GLU A 278 -40.38 -9.10 10.03
C GLU A 278 -41.24 -10.36 9.81
N ARG A 279 -40.58 -11.52 9.75
CA ARG A 279 -41.24 -12.80 9.54
C ARG A 279 -41.72 -13.41 10.86
N THR A 280 -42.89 -14.05 10.79
CA THR A 280 -43.55 -14.79 11.88
C THR A 280 -43.50 -16.32 11.70
N ALA A 281 -42.67 -16.84 10.78
CA ALA A 281 -42.61 -18.28 10.49
C ALA A 281 -41.90 -19.06 11.62
N THR A 282 -42.58 -20.09 12.14
CA THR A 282 -42.32 -20.74 13.43
C THR A 282 -41.39 -21.97 13.38
N THR A 283 -40.77 -22.31 12.25
CA THR A 283 -39.84 -23.45 12.14
C THR A 283 -38.49 -23.03 11.54
N TYR A 284 -37.40 -23.30 12.27
CA TYR A 284 -36.02 -23.13 11.83
C TYR A 284 -35.18 -24.26 12.43
N PRO A 285 -34.38 -25.00 11.64
CA PRO A 285 -34.43 -25.07 10.18
C PRO A 285 -35.63 -25.89 9.67
N ASP A 286 -35.93 -25.78 8.38
CA ASP A 286 -36.91 -26.66 7.72
C ASP A 286 -36.19 -27.88 7.12
N LEU A 287 -36.72 -29.09 7.37
CA LEU A 287 -36.21 -30.33 6.78
C LEU A 287 -37.16 -30.81 5.69
N VAL A 288 -36.68 -30.87 4.45
CA VAL A 288 -37.44 -31.40 3.32
C VAL A 288 -36.92 -32.81 3.01
N VAL A 289 -37.81 -33.79 3.00
CA VAL A 289 -37.47 -35.19 2.70
C VAL A 289 -38.11 -35.60 1.38
N ASN A 290 -37.29 -36.06 0.44
CA ASN A 290 -37.74 -36.64 -0.81
C ASN A 290 -37.25 -38.10 -0.92
N GLY A 291 -38.19 -39.01 -1.17
CA GLY A 291 -37.91 -40.45 -1.23
C GLY A 291 -36.93 -40.88 -2.32
N SER A 292 -36.68 -40.07 -3.35
CA SER A 292 -35.70 -40.37 -4.41
C SER A 292 -34.37 -39.64 -4.26
N THR A 293 -34.33 -38.49 -3.58
CA THR A 293 -33.16 -37.59 -3.55
C THR A 293 -32.55 -37.41 -2.15
N GLY A 294 -33.19 -37.91 -1.09
CA GLY A 294 -32.68 -37.80 0.28
C GLY A 294 -33.36 -36.68 1.07
N ALA A 295 -32.70 -36.21 2.13
CA ALA A 295 -33.17 -35.08 2.93
C ALA A 295 -32.29 -33.86 2.66
N THR A 296 -32.88 -32.67 2.69
CA THR A 296 -32.17 -31.38 2.55
C THR A 296 -32.66 -30.42 3.63
N VAL A 297 -31.72 -29.73 4.27
CA VAL A 297 -32.02 -28.71 5.30
C VAL A 297 -32.10 -27.34 4.65
N ILE A 298 -33.18 -26.58 4.90
CA ILE A 298 -33.36 -25.21 4.43
C ILE A 298 -33.30 -24.26 5.64
N ALA A 299 -32.50 -23.20 5.53
CA ALA A 299 -32.43 -22.16 6.53
C ALA A 299 -32.31 -20.77 5.92
N THR A 300 -33.09 -19.81 6.43
CA THR A 300 -33.04 -18.39 6.09
C THR A 300 -32.98 -17.57 7.38
N ALA A 301 -32.34 -16.40 7.36
CA ALA A 301 -32.30 -15.48 8.50
C ALA A 301 -33.07 -14.19 8.17
N ASP A 302 -33.20 -13.34 9.19
CA ASP A 302 -33.91 -12.06 9.11
C ASP A 302 -33.13 -11.04 8.25
N VAL A 303 -33.78 -9.92 7.92
CA VAL A 303 -33.20 -8.84 7.11
C VAL A 303 -32.43 -7.82 7.96
N PHE A 304 -31.60 -6.99 7.32
CA PHE A 304 -30.78 -5.93 7.93
C PHE A 304 -29.79 -6.42 9.00
N GLY A 305 -29.51 -7.73 9.03
CA GLY A 305 -28.73 -8.33 10.10
C GLY A 305 -29.39 -8.18 11.47
N LYS A 306 -30.73 -8.03 11.56
CA LYS A 306 -31.44 -8.02 12.85
C LYS A 306 -31.25 -9.31 13.63
N SER A 307 -31.11 -10.42 12.92
CA SER A 307 -30.84 -11.73 13.48
C SER A 307 -29.78 -12.45 12.65
N ILE A 308 -29.02 -13.33 13.29
CA ILE A 308 -28.13 -14.29 12.61
C ILE A 308 -28.61 -15.71 12.87
N GLY A 309 -28.55 -16.55 11.84
CA GLY A 309 -28.92 -17.95 11.95
C GLY A 309 -27.76 -18.80 12.42
N ARG A 310 -27.95 -19.66 13.42
CA ARG A 310 -27.01 -20.72 13.79
C ARG A 310 -27.68 -22.08 13.58
N LEU A 311 -27.12 -22.86 12.67
CA LEU A 311 -27.60 -24.16 12.24
C LEU A 311 -26.54 -25.23 12.52
N SER A 312 -26.93 -26.34 13.14
CA SER A 312 -26.10 -27.51 13.33
C SER A 312 -26.74 -28.70 12.62
N VAL A 313 -26.03 -29.27 11.63
CA VAL A 313 -26.49 -30.42 10.85
C VAL A 313 -25.55 -31.60 11.10
N THR A 314 -26.10 -32.73 11.52
CA THR A 314 -25.32 -33.94 11.82
C THR A 314 -25.48 -34.97 10.71
N PHE A 315 -24.36 -35.44 10.18
CA PHE A 315 -24.27 -36.38 9.07
C PHE A 315 -23.82 -37.76 9.55
N ASP A 316 -24.30 -38.81 8.89
CA ASP A 316 -23.75 -40.16 9.03
C ASP A 316 -22.48 -40.35 8.18
N ARG A 317 -21.80 -41.50 8.32
CA ARG A 317 -20.58 -41.81 7.53
C ARG A 317 -20.80 -41.77 6.02
N LYS A 318 -22.04 -41.96 5.55
CA LYS A 318 -22.40 -41.98 4.13
C LYS A 318 -22.75 -40.58 3.61
N GLY A 319 -22.79 -39.57 4.46
CA GLY A 319 -23.17 -38.20 4.12
C GLY A 319 -24.68 -37.92 4.22
N ASN A 320 -25.48 -38.83 4.78
CA ASN A 320 -26.91 -38.56 4.98
C ASN A 320 -27.14 -37.77 6.27
N ILE A 321 -28.13 -36.88 6.26
CA ILE A 321 -28.52 -36.09 7.44
C ILE A 321 -29.23 -36.99 8.46
N LYS A 322 -28.72 -37.02 9.69
CA LYS A 322 -29.35 -37.67 10.85
C LYS A 322 -30.23 -36.73 11.66
N SER A 323 -29.76 -35.51 11.88
CA SER A 323 -30.48 -34.48 12.62
C SER A 323 -30.07 -33.08 12.17
N SER A 324 -30.97 -32.13 12.33
CA SER A 324 -30.74 -30.72 12.07
C SER A 324 -31.42 -29.90 13.17
N GLU A 325 -30.65 -29.05 13.85
CA GLU A 325 -31.13 -28.18 14.92
C GLU A 325 -30.61 -26.77 14.69
N GLY A 326 -31.37 -25.75 15.08
CA GLY A 326 -30.91 -24.38 14.90
C GLY A 326 -31.75 -23.35 15.61
N THR A 327 -31.21 -22.14 15.68
CA THR A 327 -31.86 -20.98 16.30
C THR A 327 -31.53 -19.71 15.54
N LEU A 328 -32.52 -18.83 15.39
CA LEU A 328 -32.30 -17.43 14.99
C LEU A 328 -31.98 -16.60 16.23
N ILE A 329 -30.89 -15.86 16.16
CA ILE A 329 -30.38 -15.09 17.29
C ILE A 329 -30.55 -13.62 17.00
N LYS A 330 -31.49 -13.00 17.70
CA LYS A 330 -31.77 -11.58 17.60
C LYS A 330 -30.61 -10.78 18.17
N LEU A 331 -30.11 -9.82 17.41
CA LEU A 331 -29.01 -8.94 17.78
C LEU A 331 -29.52 -7.69 18.51
N ASP A 332 -30.18 -7.92 19.64
CA ASP A 332 -30.67 -6.85 20.52
C ASP A 332 -29.54 -6.27 21.40
N ASN A 333 -29.88 -5.45 22.39
CA ASN A 333 -28.91 -4.77 23.25
C ASN A 333 -28.34 -5.63 24.38
N LYS A 334 -28.70 -6.91 24.43
CA LYS A 334 -28.04 -7.88 25.32
C LYS A 334 -26.72 -8.37 24.75
N ILE A 335 -26.48 -8.17 23.45
CA ILE A 335 -25.23 -8.53 22.79
C ILE A 335 -24.32 -7.31 22.75
N ALA A 336 -23.11 -7.46 23.31
CA ALA A 336 -22.10 -6.41 23.31
C ALA A 336 -21.56 -6.17 21.89
N SER A 337 -21.34 -4.91 21.53
CA SER A 337 -20.70 -4.50 20.27
C SER A 337 -19.19 -4.75 20.31
N ASP A 338 -18.62 -5.18 19.17
CA ASP A 338 -17.18 -5.20 18.96
C ASP A 338 -16.62 -3.77 18.85
N LYS A 339 -15.72 -3.39 19.75
CA LYS A 339 -15.24 -2.01 19.89
C LYS A 339 -14.59 -1.45 18.62
N GLN A 340 -13.82 -2.26 17.90
CA GLN A 340 -13.09 -1.80 16.72
C GLN A 340 -14.04 -1.54 15.55
N THR A 341 -15.03 -2.42 15.39
CA THR A 341 -16.08 -2.27 14.38
C THR A 341 -17.03 -1.13 14.74
N ASP A 342 -17.33 -0.94 16.02
CA ASP A 342 -18.15 0.17 16.52
C ASP A 342 -17.51 1.54 16.24
N GLN A 343 -16.20 1.66 16.49
CA GLN A 343 -15.42 2.85 16.11
C GLN A 343 -15.44 3.10 14.59
N LEU A 344 -15.46 2.05 13.77
CA LEU A 344 -15.57 2.19 12.32
C LEU A 344 -16.96 2.73 11.94
N VAL A 345 -18.04 2.21 12.53
CA VAL A 345 -19.40 2.75 12.37
C VAL A 345 -19.44 4.22 12.77
N GLU A 346 -18.93 4.57 13.96
CA GLU A 346 -18.87 5.96 14.41
C GLU A 346 -18.08 6.85 13.45
N SER A 347 -16.98 6.38 12.88
CA SER A 347 -16.15 7.18 11.98
C SER A 347 -16.88 7.58 10.69
N TYR A 348 -17.60 6.65 10.08
CA TYR A 348 -18.42 6.91 8.90
C TYR A 348 -19.67 7.73 9.26
N GLN A 349 -20.30 7.45 10.41
CA GLN A 349 -21.40 8.24 10.90
C GLN A 349 -20.95 9.69 11.10
N ARG A 350 -19.88 9.96 11.85
CA ARG A 350 -19.30 11.30 12.01
C ARG A 350 -18.98 11.95 10.67
N GLY A 351 -18.47 11.19 9.70
CA GLY A 351 -18.30 11.65 8.31
C GLY A 351 -19.60 12.10 7.61
N LEU A 352 -20.78 11.68 8.09
CA LEU A 352 -22.11 12.15 7.65
C LEU A 352 -22.63 13.36 8.45
N TYR A 353 -22.23 13.52 9.73
CA TYR A 353 -22.56 14.69 10.57
C TYR A 353 -21.70 15.90 10.24
N VAL A 354 -20.54 15.63 9.66
CA VAL A 354 -19.69 16.54 8.92
C VAL A 354 -20.31 16.79 7.55
N GLY A 355 -20.64 18.04 7.23
CA GLY A 355 -21.01 18.41 5.87
C GLY A 355 -19.93 17.99 4.88
N THR A 356 -20.30 17.31 3.80
CA THR A 356 -19.39 16.93 2.71
C THR A 356 -18.66 18.15 2.15
N THR A 357 -17.38 18.28 2.49
CA THR A 357 -16.43 19.19 1.86
C THR A 357 -16.16 18.74 0.43
N LYS A 358 -16.55 19.56 -0.55
CA LYS A 358 -16.04 19.42 -1.92
C LYS A 358 -14.66 20.08 -1.98
N SER A 359 -13.58 19.31 -2.06
CA SER A 359 -12.28 19.85 -2.49
C SER A 359 -12.25 19.87 -4.02
N ILE A 360 -12.49 21.02 -4.61
CA ILE A 360 -12.25 21.26 -6.04
C ILE A 360 -10.86 21.88 -6.17
N ALA A 361 -10.02 21.28 -7.01
CA ALA A 361 -8.74 21.86 -7.38
C ALA A 361 -8.66 22.18 -8.87
N LEU A 362 -8.29 23.45 -9.15
CA LEU A 362 -7.53 24.03 -10.27
C LEU A 362 -8.13 25.33 -10.85
N ASP A 363 -7.73 26.48 -10.32
CA ASP A 363 -7.52 27.65 -11.18
C ASP A 363 -6.31 27.35 -12.09
N GLN A 364 -6.43 27.64 -13.39
CA GLN A 364 -5.38 27.44 -14.39
C GLN A 364 -4.27 28.49 -14.33
N ASN A 365 -4.36 29.49 -13.46
CA ASN A 365 -3.41 30.61 -13.44
C ASN A 365 -2.34 30.57 -12.32
N ASP A 366 -2.36 29.61 -11.38
CA ASP A 366 -1.28 29.48 -10.38
C ASP A 366 -0.94 27.99 -10.08
N GLN A 367 0.05 27.45 -10.80
CA GLN A 367 0.24 26.01 -11.06
C GLN A 367 1.05 25.21 -10.01
N SER A 368 0.83 25.30 -8.69
CA SER A 368 1.71 24.51 -7.78
C SER A 368 1.14 23.85 -6.53
N LEU A 369 -0.02 24.22 -6.00
CA LEU A 369 -0.51 23.68 -4.72
C LEU A 369 -2.01 23.33 -4.78
N GLN A 370 -2.38 22.27 -4.07
CA GLN A 370 -3.70 21.65 -4.03
C GLN A 370 -4.15 21.40 -2.60
N VAL A 371 -5.39 21.70 -2.30
CA VAL A 371 -6.00 21.36 -1.01
C VAL A 371 -6.61 19.96 -1.14
N VAL A 372 -6.14 19.03 -0.32
CA VAL A 372 -6.64 17.66 -0.24
C VAL A 372 -7.13 17.38 1.18
N GLN A 373 -8.36 16.91 1.30
CA GLN A 373 -8.88 16.43 2.57
C GLN A 373 -8.22 15.09 2.91
N GLU A 374 -7.64 14.95 4.10
CA GLU A 374 -7.36 13.61 4.64
C GLU A 374 -8.68 13.00 5.11
N MET A 375 -9.40 12.41 4.16
CA MET A 375 -10.43 11.44 4.45
C MET A 375 -10.33 10.36 3.37
N ASN A 376 -10.23 9.09 3.77
CA ASN A 376 -10.09 7.90 2.92
C ASN A 376 -11.33 7.61 2.03
N LEU A 377 -11.98 8.65 1.52
CA LEU A 377 -13.22 8.62 0.73
C LEU A 377 -13.08 9.35 -0.63
N LEU A 378 -11.91 9.94 -0.93
CA LEU A 378 -11.73 10.82 -2.09
C LEU A 378 -11.91 10.19 -3.49
N PRO A 379 -11.59 8.91 -3.79
CA PRO A 379 -11.68 8.42 -5.17
C PRO A 379 -13.12 8.41 -5.73
N LEU A 380 -14.12 8.27 -4.87
CA LEU A 380 -15.52 8.06 -5.31
C LEU A 380 -16.28 9.37 -5.58
N ILE A 381 -15.88 10.45 -4.91
CA ILE A 381 -16.55 11.76 -5.03
C ILE A 381 -16.08 12.48 -6.30
N GLU A 382 -14.80 12.34 -6.69
CA GLU A 382 -14.29 12.92 -7.93
C GLU A 382 -14.93 12.32 -9.19
N GLN A 383 -15.32 11.03 -9.15
CA GLN A 383 -16.00 10.37 -10.27
C GLN A 383 -17.45 10.85 -10.41
N TYR A 384 -18.20 10.88 -9.31
CA TYR A 384 -19.60 11.32 -9.27
C TYR A 384 -19.81 12.77 -9.75
N ILE A 385 -18.83 13.65 -9.55
CA ILE A 385 -18.88 15.05 -9.99
C ILE A 385 -18.55 15.20 -11.49
N LYS A 386 -17.74 14.31 -12.06
CA LYS A 386 -17.32 14.37 -13.46
C LYS A 386 -18.43 14.00 -14.44
N GLU A 387 -19.37 13.19 -13.96
CA GLU A 387 -20.42 12.57 -14.75
C GLU A 387 -21.76 13.35 -14.74
N ASN A 388 -22.04 14.15 -13.69
CA ASN A 388 -23.36 14.77 -13.48
C ASN A 388 -23.47 16.32 -13.63
N SER A 389 -22.60 17.00 -14.39
CA SER A 389 -22.79 18.46 -14.61
C SER A 389 -22.49 18.93 -16.05
N PRO A 390 -23.44 19.62 -16.73
CA PRO A 390 -23.19 20.24 -18.03
C PRO A 390 -22.63 21.65 -17.82
N ILE A 391 -21.41 21.79 -17.30
CA ILE A 391 -20.79 23.12 -17.13
C ILE A 391 -19.32 23.09 -17.55
N LYS A 392 -19.04 23.92 -18.56
CA LYS A 392 -17.70 24.39 -18.95
C LYS A 392 -16.89 24.77 -17.71
N THR A 393 -15.82 24.03 -17.53
CA THR A 393 -14.61 24.26 -16.72
C THR A 393 -14.38 25.73 -16.33
N ALA A 394 -14.79 26.08 -15.11
CA ALA A 394 -14.23 27.17 -14.31
C ALA A 394 -14.14 26.61 -12.89
N ILE A 395 -12.97 26.08 -12.57
CA ILE A 395 -12.67 25.28 -11.40
C ILE A 395 -12.09 26.26 -10.35
N GLU A 396 -12.84 26.53 -9.28
CA GLU A 396 -12.45 27.46 -8.20
C GLU A 396 -12.40 26.71 -6.86
N ASN A 397 -11.44 27.05 -5.97
CA ASN A 397 -11.19 26.43 -4.66
C ASN A 397 -12.33 26.69 -3.64
N ARG A 398 -13.52 26.12 -3.87
CA ARG A 398 -14.73 26.32 -3.06
C ARG A 398 -15.01 25.11 -2.18
N ILE A 399 -14.98 25.30 -0.86
CA ILE A 399 -15.51 24.34 0.10
C ILE A 399 -17.00 24.62 0.30
N THR A 400 -17.83 23.57 0.26
CA THR A 400 -19.26 23.64 0.62
C THR A 400 -19.47 22.96 1.97
N ILE A 401 -20.17 23.63 2.89
CA ILE A 401 -20.65 23.05 4.15
C ILE A 401 -22.15 22.83 3.99
N ILE A 402 -22.63 21.65 4.37
CA ILE A 402 -24.06 21.34 4.42
C ILE A 402 -24.37 20.93 5.86
N GLY A 403 -25.29 21.64 6.53
CA GLY A 403 -25.78 21.29 7.86
C GLY A 403 -27.29 21.12 7.86
N LYS A 404 -27.83 20.26 8.74
CA LYS A 404 -29.27 19.93 8.77
C LYS A 404 -29.87 19.98 10.19
N LYS A 405 -31.00 20.67 10.35
CA LYS A 405 -31.86 20.73 11.54
C LYS A 405 -32.31 19.31 11.90
N GLY A 406 -31.97 18.85 13.10
CA GLY A 406 -32.27 17.51 13.62
C GLY A 406 -31.06 16.61 13.88
N LEU A 407 -29.88 16.91 13.32
CA LEU A 407 -28.63 16.20 13.63
C LEU A 407 -27.82 16.88 14.75
N ASN A 408 -28.14 18.14 15.07
CA ASN A 408 -27.49 18.92 16.12
C ASN A 408 -28.58 19.52 17.05
N PRO A 409 -28.66 19.13 18.34
CA PRO A 409 -29.80 19.43 19.22
C PRO A 409 -29.99 20.91 19.59
N ILE A 410 -29.09 21.79 19.13
CA ILE A 410 -29.03 23.20 19.53
C ILE A 410 -29.75 24.12 18.54
N LEU A 411 -30.04 23.65 17.31
CA LEU A 411 -30.75 24.42 16.28
C LEU A 411 -32.28 24.29 16.43
N THR A 412 -32.83 24.82 17.53
CA THR A 412 -34.28 24.85 17.78
C THR A 412 -34.87 26.25 17.56
N GLY A 413 -36.04 26.34 16.92
CA GLY A 413 -36.73 27.63 16.64
C GLY A 413 -36.39 28.27 15.29
N ASP A 414 -37.04 29.40 14.98
CA ASP A 414 -36.78 30.29 13.83
C ASP A 414 -35.71 31.34 14.19
N ASP A 415 -34.56 30.88 14.66
CA ASP A 415 -33.47 31.75 15.10
C ASP A 415 -32.43 31.99 13.99
N GLU A 416 -31.75 33.15 14.06
CA GLU A 416 -30.66 33.53 13.17
C GLU A 416 -29.31 33.14 13.79
N TYR A 417 -28.51 32.35 13.05
CA TYR A 417 -27.23 31.83 13.50
C TYR A 417 -26.10 32.37 12.63
N GLU A 418 -24.92 32.49 13.23
CA GLU A 418 -23.69 32.93 12.58
C GLU A 418 -22.68 31.79 12.64
N LEU A 419 -22.13 31.40 11.49
CA LEU A 419 -21.00 30.51 11.40
C LEU A 419 -19.73 31.34 11.31
N VAL A 420 -18.89 31.29 12.34
CA VAL A 420 -17.58 31.93 12.36
C VAL A 420 -16.52 30.90 11.99
N LEU A 421 -15.83 31.15 10.88
CA LEU A 421 -14.67 30.39 10.46
C LEU A 421 -13.45 30.85 11.24
N GLY A 422 -12.91 29.94 12.03
CA GLY A 422 -11.56 30.03 12.57
C GLY A 422 -10.65 29.05 11.85
N HIS A 423 -9.35 29.30 11.90
CA HIS A 423 -8.38 28.27 11.57
C HIS A 423 -7.23 28.36 12.58
N TYR A 424 -6.79 27.22 13.06
CA TYR A 424 -5.56 27.12 13.82
C TYR A 424 -4.57 26.36 12.96
N GLN A 425 -3.50 27.07 12.60
CA GLN A 425 -2.48 26.54 11.71
C GLN A 425 -1.58 25.61 12.52
N PHE A 426 -1.55 24.33 12.15
CA PHE A 426 -0.45 23.44 12.50
C PHE A 426 0.66 23.59 11.45
N SER A 427 1.07 24.83 11.20
CA SER A 427 2.26 25.11 10.42
C SER A 427 3.40 25.32 11.40
N GLN A 428 4.25 24.31 11.55
CA GLN A 428 5.52 24.42 12.29
C GLN A 428 6.50 25.45 11.65
N TYR A 429 6.08 26.18 10.61
CA TYR A 429 6.88 27.13 9.83
C TYR A 429 6.61 28.62 10.10
N HIS A 430 5.69 28.98 10.99
CA HIS A 430 5.20 30.38 11.11
C HIS A 430 4.73 30.98 9.77
N ARG A 431 4.43 30.12 8.77
CA ARG A 431 3.91 30.49 7.46
C ARG A 431 2.49 29.99 7.33
N GLN A 432 1.62 30.83 6.80
CA GLN A 432 0.24 30.46 6.55
C GLN A 432 0.18 29.37 5.48
N VAL A 433 -0.45 28.24 5.83
CA VAL A 433 -0.68 27.09 4.92
C VAL A 433 -1.88 27.34 4.03
N LEU A 434 -2.90 28.01 4.58
CA LEU A 434 -4.12 28.39 3.89
C LEU A 434 -4.59 29.79 4.33
N GLU A 435 -5.35 30.43 3.46
CA GLU A 435 -6.03 31.71 3.69
C GLU A 435 -7.48 31.62 3.22
N PHE A 436 -8.42 32.23 3.95
CA PHE A 436 -9.80 32.39 3.49
C PHE A 436 -9.89 33.58 2.53
N VAL A 437 -10.45 33.35 1.34
CA VAL A 437 -10.60 34.40 0.31
C VAL A 437 -11.83 35.28 0.60
N ASP A 438 -12.83 34.72 1.29
CA ASP A 438 -14.11 35.35 1.61
C ASP A 438 -14.18 35.86 3.07
N GLN A 439 -15.35 36.41 3.47
CA GLN A 439 -15.62 36.81 4.85
C GLN A 439 -15.57 35.60 5.80
N ASN A 440 -14.93 35.74 6.97
CA ASN A 440 -14.84 34.68 7.98
C ASN A 440 -16.16 34.41 8.74
N VAL A 441 -17.25 35.09 8.39
CA VAL A 441 -18.54 34.99 9.10
C VAL A 441 -19.65 34.81 8.07
N TYR A 442 -20.43 33.76 8.22
CA TYR A 442 -21.56 33.44 7.34
C TYR A 442 -22.85 33.42 8.15
N HIS A 443 -23.82 34.22 7.74
CA HIS A 443 -25.14 34.29 8.38
C HIS A 443 -26.10 33.30 7.73
N PHE A 444 -26.82 32.52 8.53
CA PHE A 444 -27.84 31.62 8.03
C PHE A 444 -29.03 31.53 9.00
N ARG A 445 -30.22 31.34 8.42
CA ARG A 445 -31.47 31.20 9.15
C ARG A 445 -32.03 29.81 8.91
N VAL A 446 -32.38 29.11 9.99
CA VAL A 446 -32.85 27.72 9.92
C VAL A 446 -34.36 27.67 10.17
N THR A 447 -35.16 27.70 9.10
CA THR A 447 -36.63 27.66 9.17
C THR A 447 -37.19 26.23 9.14
N GLU A 448 -38.46 26.03 9.47
CA GLU A 448 -39.13 24.70 9.37
C GLU A 448 -39.25 24.17 7.94
N SER A 449 -39.32 25.05 6.93
CA SER A 449 -39.47 24.68 5.52
C SER A 449 -38.16 24.28 4.83
N GLU A 450 -37.02 24.76 5.34
CA GLU A 450 -35.68 24.47 4.83
C GLU A 450 -34.78 23.99 5.97
N PRO A 451 -34.86 22.69 6.34
CA PRO A 451 -34.09 22.17 7.46
C PRO A 451 -32.59 22.08 7.14
N MET A 452 -32.14 22.39 5.92
CA MET A 452 -30.74 22.29 5.52
C MET A 452 -30.18 23.67 5.21
N PHE A 453 -29.03 24.02 5.79
CA PHE A 453 -28.25 25.17 5.36
C PHE A 453 -27.05 24.71 4.54
N SER A 454 -26.74 25.43 3.46
CA SER A 454 -25.55 25.19 2.65
C SER A 454 -24.82 26.51 2.47
N SER A 455 -23.56 26.58 2.90
CA SER A 455 -22.70 27.74 2.66
C SER A 455 -21.43 27.34 1.92
N GLN A 456 -20.97 28.20 1.02
CA GLN A 456 -19.71 28.01 0.30
C GLN A 456 -18.69 29.06 0.75
N PHE A 457 -17.47 28.62 0.98
CA PHE A 457 -16.35 29.50 1.27
C PHE A 457 -15.15 29.13 0.43
N GLN A 458 -14.43 30.15 -0.03
CA GLN A 458 -13.21 29.97 -0.80
C GLN A 458 -11.97 29.95 0.08
N ILE A 459 -11.07 29.00 -0.20
CA ILE A 459 -9.76 28.93 0.44
C ILE A 459 -8.65 28.98 -0.60
N LYS A 460 -7.56 29.67 -0.25
CA LYS A 460 -6.35 29.73 -1.04
C LYS A 460 -5.27 28.90 -0.35
N ALA A 461 -4.73 27.92 -1.08
CA ALA A 461 -3.54 27.19 -0.65
C ALA A 461 -2.30 28.10 -0.80
N LEU A 462 -1.52 28.23 0.26
CA LEU A 462 -0.33 29.10 0.29
C LEU A 462 0.97 28.30 0.47
N PHE A 463 0.92 27.18 1.20
CA PHE A 463 2.11 26.38 1.52
C PHE A 463 1.77 24.91 1.77
N LEU A 464 2.71 23.98 1.52
CA LEU A 464 2.54 22.55 1.82
C LEU A 464 2.44 22.30 3.32
N GLY A 465 1.58 21.37 3.74
CA GLY A 465 1.46 20.96 5.14
C GLY A 465 0.02 20.76 5.60
N TYR A 466 -0.18 20.77 6.91
CA TYR A 466 -1.48 20.51 7.53
C TYR A 466 -2.06 21.76 8.19
N SER A 467 -3.38 21.93 8.16
CA SER A 467 -4.07 23.01 8.83
C SER A 467 -5.45 22.57 9.30
N ASN A 468 -5.82 22.98 10.51
CA ASN A 468 -7.13 22.66 11.08
C ASN A 468 -8.07 23.85 10.91
N ILE A 469 -9.16 23.65 10.18
CA ILE A 469 -10.27 24.61 10.13
C ILE A 469 -11.21 24.32 11.29
N THR A 470 -11.55 25.36 12.04
CA THR A 470 -12.43 25.26 13.20
C THR A 470 -13.69 26.04 12.93
N PHE A 471 -14.84 25.41 13.11
CA PHE A 471 -16.12 26.06 12.86
C PHE A 471 -16.75 26.40 14.20
N THR A 472 -17.05 27.68 14.43
CA THR A 472 -17.71 28.12 15.66
C THR A 472 -19.11 28.62 15.33
N LEU A 473 -20.11 28.09 16.02
CA LEU A 473 -21.48 28.55 15.91
C LEU A 473 -21.73 29.63 16.96
N THR A 474 -22.19 30.80 16.53
CA THR A 474 -22.62 31.89 17.40
C THR A 474 -24.09 32.23 17.14
N LYS A 475 -24.82 32.62 18.19
CA LYS A 475 -26.20 33.11 18.11
C LYS A 475 -26.23 34.52 18.71
N ASN A 476 -26.60 35.53 17.93
CA ASN A 476 -26.59 36.94 18.37
C ASN A 476 -25.28 37.31 19.10
N THR A 477 -24.11 36.96 18.53
CA THR A 477 -22.76 37.15 19.11
C THR A 477 -22.42 36.36 20.39
N THR A 478 -23.34 35.55 20.92
CA THR A 478 -23.04 34.61 22.01
C THR A 478 -22.53 33.28 21.47
N PHE A 479 -21.40 32.78 22.01
CA PHE A 479 -20.84 31.47 21.68
C PHE A 479 -21.84 30.37 22.02
N VAL A 480 -22.17 29.55 21.03
CA VAL A 480 -23.08 28.42 21.19
C VAL A 480 -22.26 27.14 21.34
N GLU A 481 -21.46 26.81 20.33
CA GLU A 481 -20.64 25.60 20.34
C GLU A 481 -19.50 25.69 19.30
N LYS A 482 -18.38 25.02 19.59
CA LYS A 482 -17.30 24.78 18.62
C LYS A 482 -17.56 23.41 17.98
N LEU A 483 -17.76 23.39 16.66
CA LEU A 483 -17.84 22.16 15.87
C LEU A 483 -16.44 21.51 15.78
N ASP A 484 -16.38 20.24 15.41
CA ASP A 484 -15.13 19.49 15.27
C ASP A 484 -14.11 20.21 14.38
N ASP A 485 -12.83 20.04 14.71
CA ASP A 485 -11.73 20.58 13.93
C ASP A 485 -11.51 19.73 12.67
N TYR A 486 -11.41 20.40 11.53
CA TYR A 486 -11.25 19.76 10.22
C TYR A 486 -9.81 19.87 9.76
N SER A 487 -9.10 18.74 9.77
CA SER A 487 -7.75 18.67 9.23
C SER A 487 -7.77 18.69 7.71
N ILE A 488 -7.06 19.65 7.14
CA ILE A 488 -6.87 19.83 5.72
C ILE A 488 -5.37 19.69 5.43
N SER A 489 -5.04 18.85 4.45
CA SER A 489 -3.69 18.76 3.93
C SER A 489 -3.58 19.60 2.65
N VAL A 490 -2.50 20.36 2.53
CA VAL A 490 -2.14 21.05 1.29
C VAL A 490 -1.01 20.24 0.67
N VAL A 491 -1.31 19.60 -0.44
CA VAL A 491 -0.41 18.76 -1.22
C VAL A 491 -0.14 19.39 -2.57
N ARG A 492 0.86 18.87 -3.27
CA ARG A 492 1.15 19.30 -4.64
C ARG A 492 0.28 18.56 -5.64
N THR A 493 -0.17 19.25 -6.68
CA THR A 493 -0.86 18.63 -7.82
C THR A 493 0.16 17.81 -8.63
N SER A 494 -0.07 16.52 -8.86
CA SER A 494 0.81 15.76 -9.76
C SER A 494 0.45 16.03 -11.21
N SER A 495 1.33 16.68 -11.95
CA SER A 495 1.22 16.83 -13.40
C SER A 495 1.75 15.57 -14.13
N VAL A 496 1.37 15.43 -15.40
CA VAL A 496 1.94 14.38 -16.28
C VAL A 496 3.46 14.51 -16.39
N PHE A 497 3.99 15.74 -16.35
CA PHE A 497 5.43 16.01 -16.36
C PHE A 497 6.12 15.49 -15.11
N ASP A 498 5.46 15.51 -13.95
CA ASP A 498 6.02 14.99 -12.69
C ASP A 498 6.15 13.46 -12.71
N ILE A 499 5.13 12.78 -13.23
CA ILE A 499 5.17 11.32 -13.40
C ILE A 499 6.29 10.96 -14.37
N LEU A 500 6.37 11.66 -15.51
CA LEU A 500 7.41 11.44 -16.52
C LEU A 500 8.81 11.69 -15.93
N PHE A 501 9.01 12.82 -15.23
CA PHE A 501 10.27 13.15 -14.59
C PHE A 501 10.66 12.10 -13.55
N SER A 502 9.73 11.66 -12.70
CA SER A 502 9.97 10.65 -11.67
C SER A 502 10.38 9.31 -12.28
N VAL A 503 9.67 8.85 -13.32
CA VAL A 503 10.02 7.60 -14.04
C VAL A 503 11.40 7.73 -14.70
N LEU A 504 11.70 8.85 -15.35
CA LEU A 504 13.01 9.10 -15.95
C LEU A 504 14.12 9.13 -14.87
N MET A 505 13.93 9.84 -13.77
CA MET A 505 14.87 9.90 -12.65
C MET A 505 15.13 8.52 -12.05
N ILE A 506 14.08 7.74 -11.75
CA ILE A 506 14.22 6.39 -11.20
C ILE A 506 15.00 5.49 -12.17
N SER A 507 14.70 5.58 -13.47
CA SER A 507 15.42 4.82 -14.50
C SER A 507 16.91 5.20 -14.57
N MET A 508 17.22 6.50 -14.54
CA MET A 508 18.59 7.02 -14.59
C MET A 508 19.38 6.63 -13.35
N VAL A 509 18.78 6.76 -12.16
CA VAL A 509 19.39 6.34 -10.90
C VAL A 509 19.65 4.84 -10.92
N THR A 510 18.68 4.02 -11.34
CA THR A 510 18.85 2.56 -11.46
C THR A 510 20.05 2.20 -12.34
N VAL A 511 20.16 2.81 -13.53
CA VAL A 511 21.32 2.62 -14.43
C VAL A 511 22.61 3.06 -13.77
N ASN A 512 22.60 4.16 -13.01
CA ASN A 512 23.77 4.64 -12.31
C ASN A 512 24.26 3.65 -11.23
N TYR A 513 23.33 3.01 -10.50
CA TYR A 513 23.65 1.98 -9.51
C TYR A 513 24.19 0.70 -10.14
N VAL A 514 23.66 0.28 -11.30
CA VAL A 514 24.25 -0.82 -12.08
C VAL A 514 25.69 -0.49 -12.48
N ASN A 515 25.92 0.71 -13.03
CA ASN A 515 27.25 1.16 -13.41
C ASN A 515 28.22 1.21 -12.23
N MET A 516 27.74 1.64 -11.06
CA MET A 516 28.52 1.62 -9.82
C MET A 516 28.88 0.19 -9.41
N GLY A 517 27.93 -0.75 -9.45
CA GLY A 517 28.19 -2.16 -9.20
C GLY A 517 29.28 -2.74 -10.11
N CYS A 518 29.29 -2.35 -11.39
CA CYS A 518 30.34 -2.73 -12.34
C CYS A 518 31.73 -2.21 -11.94
N HIS A 519 31.80 -1.08 -11.22
CA HIS A 519 33.05 -0.46 -10.77
C HIS A 519 33.68 -1.15 -9.55
N LEU A 520 32.90 -1.94 -8.81
CA LEU A 520 33.34 -2.60 -7.58
C LEU A 520 34.19 -3.84 -7.87
N ASP A 521 35.46 -3.83 -7.43
CA ASP A 521 36.35 -4.98 -7.52
C ASP A 521 36.25 -5.85 -6.27
N LEU A 522 35.57 -6.99 -6.40
CA LEU A 522 35.39 -7.92 -5.28
C LEU A 522 36.73 -8.47 -4.75
N GLN A 523 37.76 -8.60 -5.59
CA GLN A 523 39.06 -9.10 -5.14
C GLN A 523 39.79 -8.07 -4.27
N ILE A 524 39.70 -6.78 -4.62
CA ILE A 524 40.26 -5.69 -3.82
C ILE A 524 39.53 -5.61 -2.48
N VAL A 525 38.19 -5.69 -2.50
CA VAL A 525 37.35 -5.72 -1.28
C VAL A 525 37.77 -6.85 -0.35
N LEU A 526 37.87 -8.08 -0.88
CA LEU A 526 38.28 -9.25 -0.09
C LEU A 526 39.69 -9.11 0.49
N LYS A 527 40.63 -8.46 -0.22
CA LYS A 527 41.96 -8.17 0.29
C LYS A 527 41.93 -7.14 1.42
N THR A 528 41.15 -6.08 1.28
CA THR A 528 41.00 -5.03 2.30
C THR A 528 40.31 -5.57 3.55
N LEU A 529 39.33 -6.46 3.39
CA LEU A 529 38.64 -7.13 4.52
C LEU A 529 39.58 -7.97 5.40
N LYS A 530 40.74 -8.42 4.89
CA LYS A 530 41.77 -9.09 5.71
C LYS A 530 42.45 -8.15 6.71
N LYS A 531 42.26 -6.83 6.57
CA LYS A 531 42.72 -5.78 7.50
C LYS A 531 41.50 -5.03 8.05
N PRO A 532 40.71 -5.65 8.94
CA PRO A 532 39.33 -5.22 9.22
C PRO A 532 39.22 -3.94 10.05
N ILE A 533 40.31 -3.45 10.66
CA ILE A 533 40.27 -2.29 11.57
C ILE A 533 39.72 -1.05 10.86
N GLY A 534 40.20 -0.74 9.65
CA GLY A 534 39.71 0.40 8.88
C GLY A 534 38.22 0.29 8.53
N PRO A 535 37.79 -0.80 7.85
CA PRO A 535 36.37 -1.02 7.54
C PRO A 535 35.45 -1.04 8.77
N LEU A 536 35.89 -1.58 9.90
CA LEU A 536 35.12 -1.62 11.14
C LEU A 536 34.92 -0.21 11.73
N ILE A 537 35.96 0.62 11.75
CA ILE A 537 35.85 2.01 12.20
C ILE A 537 34.86 2.77 11.30
N GLY A 538 35.00 2.63 9.98
CA GLY A 538 34.07 3.22 9.02
C GLY A 538 32.61 2.79 9.27
N PHE A 539 32.38 1.50 9.48
CA PHE A 539 31.05 0.96 9.80
C PHE A 539 30.45 1.57 11.07
N VAL A 540 31.23 1.66 12.15
CA VAL A 540 30.79 2.25 13.42
C VAL A 540 30.48 3.74 13.26
N CYS A 541 31.35 4.49 12.59
CA CYS A 541 31.10 5.90 12.29
C CYS A 541 29.81 6.09 11.48
N GLN A 542 29.59 5.25 10.47
CA GLN A 542 28.49 5.39 9.53
C GLN A 542 27.12 4.99 10.11
N PHE A 543 27.04 3.91 10.89
CA PHE A 543 25.77 3.40 11.42
C PHE A 543 25.57 3.63 12.91
N THR A 544 26.48 4.34 13.59
CA THR A 544 26.26 4.77 14.97
C THR A 544 26.35 6.28 15.09
N ILE A 545 27.46 6.86 14.64
CA ILE A 545 27.73 8.29 14.86
C ILE A 545 26.85 9.16 13.99
N MET A 546 26.77 8.85 12.70
CA MET A 546 25.98 9.67 11.77
C MET A 546 24.47 9.68 12.09
N PRO A 547 23.80 8.54 12.39
CA PRO A 547 22.41 8.54 12.81
C PRO A 547 22.18 9.36 14.09
N LEU A 548 23.07 9.25 15.08
CA LEU A 548 22.95 9.98 16.33
C LEU A 548 23.19 11.48 16.13
N ALA A 549 24.19 11.85 15.33
CA ALA A 549 24.48 13.24 15.01
C ALA A 549 23.33 13.89 14.23
N SER A 550 22.80 13.22 13.21
CA SER A 550 21.68 13.75 12.42
C SER A 550 20.40 13.86 13.22
N TYR A 551 20.11 12.88 14.09
CA TYR A 551 18.97 12.94 15.01
C TYR A 551 19.07 14.13 15.97
N PHE A 552 20.23 14.29 16.62
CA PHE A 552 20.45 15.35 17.59
C PHE A 552 20.45 16.75 16.94
N ILE A 553 21.14 16.90 15.80
CA ILE A 553 21.16 18.17 15.05
C ILE A 553 19.76 18.51 14.53
N GLY A 554 19.02 17.52 14.02
CA GLY A 554 17.63 17.70 13.60
C GLY A 554 16.75 18.14 14.76
N TRP A 555 16.85 17.47 15.90
CA TRP A 555 16.10 17.85 17.11
C TRP A 555 16.43 19.27 17.61
N LEU A 556 17.68 19.71 17.47
CA LEU A 556 18.14 21.01 17.94
C LEU A 556 17.77 22.17 17.01
N LEU A 557 17.82 21.97 15.69
CA LEU A 557 17.74 23.06 14.70
C LEU A 557 16.49 23.04 13.83
N LEU A 558 15.81 21.89 13.72
CA LEU A 558 14.62 21.76 12.88
C LEU A 558 13.42 21.66 13.80
N ASP A 559 12.40 22.49 13.58
CA ASP A 559 11.17 22.43 14.37
C ASP A 559 10.21 21.35 13.84
N ASP A 560 10.23 21.13 12.51
CA ASP A 560 9.32 20.22 11.83
C ASP A 560 9.73 18.74 11.93
N ILE A 561 8.79 17.87 12.27
CA ILE A 561 9.03 16.44 12.46
C ILE A 561 9.39 15.74 11.16
N SER A 562 8.76 16.11 10.04
CA SER A 562 9.05 15.56 8.71
C SER A 562 10.44 16.01 8.24
N LEU A 563 10.85 17.25 8.52
CA LEU A 563 12.24 17.69 8.29
C LEU A 563 13.26 16.94 9.16
N ARG A 564 12.97 16.74 10.45
CA ARG A 564 13.82 15.94 11.34
C ARG A 564 13.98 14.52 10.81
N LEU A 565 12.87 13.91 10.39
CA LEU A 565 12.85 12.57 9.81
C LEU A 565 13.68 12.51 8.53
N GLY A 566 13.59 13.53 7.68
CA GLY A 566 14.40 13.68 6.47
C GLY A 566 15.90 13.68 6.74
N LEU A 567 16.33 14.56 7.65
CA LEU A 567 17.74 14.66 8.05
C LEU A 567 18.22 13.39 8.77
N PHE A 568 17.38 12.79 9.60
CA PHE A 568 17.70 11.56 10.30
C PHE A 568 17.87 10.37 9.35
N THR A 569 16.93 10.20 8.41
CA THR A 569 16.96 9.14 7.38
C THR A 569 18.21 9.26 6.51
N LEU A 570 18.60 10.50 6.17
CA LEU A 570 19.86 10.77 5.51
C LEU A 570 21.05 10.29 6.35
N GLY A 571 21.09 10.64 7.64
CA GLY A 571 22.10 10.19 8.59
C GLY A 571 22.22 8.67 8.73
N CYS A 572 21.15 7.93 8.45
CA CYS A 572 21.14 6.46 8.43
C CYS A 572 21.64 5.86 7.11
N SER A 573 21.76 6.68 6.07
CA SER A 573 22.09 6.25 4.72
C SER A 573 23.54 5.77 4.60
N PRO A 574 23.82 4.75 3.76
CA PRO A 574 25.19 4.27 3.52
C PRO A 574 26.05 5.29 2.76
N GLY A 575 27.31 4.93 2.48
CA GLY A 575 28.27 5.78 1.80
C GLY A 575 27.81 6.19 0.40
N GLY A 576 28.06 7.45 0.05
CA GLY A 576 27.64 8.06 -1.22
C GLY A 576 28.66 7.89 -2.33
N ASN A 577 28.18 7.83 -3.58
CA ASN A 577 28.97 7.47 -4.76
C ASN A 577 30.18 8.40 -5.04
N SER A 578 30.13 9.65 -4.57
CA SER A 578 31.20 10.63 -4.77
C SER A 578 32.32 10.53 -3.72
N SER A 579 32.17 9.73 -2.66
CA SER A 579 33.20 9.59 -1.61
C SER A 579 34.53 9.12 -2.19
N ASN A 580 34.50 8.11 -3.07
CA ASN A 580 35.69 7.56 -3.74
C ASN A 580 36.48 8.60 -4.55
N PHE A 581 35.77 9.52 -5.22
CA PHE A 581 36.38 10.61 -5.98
C PHE A 581 37.09 11.61 -5.06
N TRP A 582 36.44 11.99 -3.96
CA TRP A 582 37.03 12.89 -2.98
C TRP A 582 38.20 12.25 -2.24
N THR A 583 38.09 10.98 -1.86
CA THR A 583 39.19 10.20 -1.27
C THR A 583 40.41 10.23 -2.19
N LEU A 584 40.24 10.06 -3.50
CA LEU A 584 41.33 10.17 -4.47
C LEU A 584 41.95 11.59 -4.50
N LEU A 585 41.13 12.64 -4.56
CA LEU A 585 41.61 14.02 -4.62
C LEU A 585 42.42 14.45 -3.39
N PHE A 586 42.13 13.87 -2.22
CA PHE A 586 42.85 14.13 -0.97
C PHE A 586 43.96 13.11 -0.68
N ASN A 587 44.38 12.30 -1.66
CA ASN A 587 45.40 11.26 -1.53
C ASN A 587 45.08 10.24 -0.40
N GLY A 588 43.81 9.88 -0.27
CA GLY A 588 43.31 8.88 0.66
C GLY A 588 43.39 7.44 0.13
N ASP A 589 43.12 6.47 1.00
CA ASP A 589 43.07 5.05 0.64
C ASP A 589 41.76 4.72 -0.10
N VAL A 590 41.81 4.77 -1.43
CA VAL A 590 40.66 4.51 -2.31
C VAL A 590 40.15 3.08 -2.16
N ASN A 591 41.04 2.09 -1.94
CA ASN A 591 40.63 0.70 -1.76
C ASN A 591 39.83 0.51 -0.48
N LEU A 592 40.20 1.24 0.58
CA LEU A 592 39.44 1.29 1.82
C LEU A 592 38.07 1.94 1.61
N SER A 593 38.00 3.09 0.93
CA SER A 593 36.74 3.79 0.60
C SER A 593 35.76 2.87 -0.14
N ILE A 594 36.20 2.24 -1.24
CA ILE A 594 35.39 1.30 -2.04
C ILE A 594 34.86 0.14 -1.19
N THR A 595 35.71 -0.39 -0.30
CA THR A 595 35.34 -1.49 0.60
C THR A 595 34.27 -1.06 1.60
N MET A 596 34.40 0.13 2.19
CA MET A 596 33.43 0.68 3.13
C MET A 596 32.11 1.02 2.44
N THR A 597 32.12 1.55 1.22
CA THR A 597 30.89 1.84 0.46
C THR A 597 30.10 0.55 0.20
N LEU A 598 30.76 -0.53 -0.21
CA LEU A 598 30.08 -1.81 -0.45
C LEU A 598 29.52 -2.41 0.85
N ILE A 599 30.32 -2.45 1.91
CA ILE A 599 29.89 -2.98 3.22
C ILE A 599 28.70 -2.18 3.74
N SER A 600 28.77 -0.85 3.68
CA SER A 600 27.69 0.02 4.15
C SER A 600 26.44 -0.13 3.30
N THR A 601 26.56 -0.23 1.98
CA THR A 601 25.40 -0.42 1.10
C THR A 601 24.70 -1.76 1.34
N ILE A 602 25.42 -2.82 1.68
CA ILE A 602 24.81 -4.10 2.07
C ILE A 602 24.17 -3.98 3.46
N ALA A 603 24.89 -3.39 4.41
CA ALA A 603 24.42 -3.27 5.79
C ALA A 603 23.21 -2.34 5.95
N SER A 604 23.03 -1.35 5.07
CA SER A 604 21.91 -0.41 5.12
C SER A 604 20.55 -1.11 5.01
N LEU A 605 20.47 -2.26 4.33
CA LEU A 605 19.26 -3.10 4.27
C LEU A 605 18.72 -3.49 5.65
N ALA A 606 19.59 -3.60 6.65
CA ALA A 606 19.23 -3.91 8.03
C ALA A 606 19.32 -2.68 8.94
N MET A 607 20.41 -1.90 8.81
CA MET A 607 20.70 -0.80 9.73
C MET A 607 19.75 0.40 9.54
N MET A 608 19.34 0.73 8.32
CA MET A 608 18.38 1.84 8.11
C MET A 608 17.01 1.52 8.71
N PRO A 609 16.36 0.37 8.41
CA PRO A 609 15.11 0.00 9.07
C PRO A 609 15.23 -0.09 10.58
N LEU A 610 16.35 -0.58 11.12
CA LEU A 610 16.59 -0.67 12.56
C LEU A 610 16.55 0.72 13.24
N TRP A 611 17.25 1.70 12.67
CA TRP A 611 17.25 3.07 13.20
C TRP A 611 15.90 3.76 13.04
N LEU A 612 15.22 3.54 11.91
CA LEU A 612 13.87 4.06 11.68
C LEU A 612 12.83 3.42 12.60
N PHE A 613 12.99 2.15 12.96
CA PHE A 613 12.15 1.46 13.94
C PHE A 613 12.40 1.96 15.37
N THR A 614 13.64 2.25 15.72
CA THR A 614 14.03 2.69 17.07
C THR A 614 13.86 4.19 17.25
N LEU A 615 14.90 4.99 16.98
CA LEU A 615 14.84 6.45 17.15
C LEU A 615 13.86 7.12 16.18
N GLY A 616 13.72 6.59 14.96
CA GLY A 616 12.71 7.07 14.02
C GLY A 616 11.28 6.87 14.54
N GLY A 617 11.02 5.78 15.28
CA GLY A 617 9.71 5.48 15.89
C GLY A 617 9.23 6.60 16.82
N ASN A 618 10.15 7.27 17.51
CA ASN A 618 9.83 8.44 18.34
C ASN A 618 9.39 9.65 17.50
N LEU A 619 10.04 9.87 16.35
CA LEU A 619 9.65 10.94 15.42
C LEU A 619 8.29 10.65 14.79
N PHE A 620 8.05 9.41 14.36
CA PHE A 620 6.78 8.99 13.79
C PHE A 620 5.62 9.06 14.80
N SER A 621 5.85 8.62 16.04
CA SER A 621 4.83 8.66 17.11
C SER A 621 4.49 10.09 17.53
N ALA A 622 5.48 11.01 17.50
CA ALA A 622 5.25 12.42 17.81
C ALA A 622 4.49 13.16 16.68
N GLY A 623 4.58 12.68 15.44
CA GLY A 623 3.98 13.32 14.27
C GLY A 623 2.65 12.72 13.79
N ASN A 624 2.09 11.71 14.47
CA ASN A 624 0.94 10.91 13.97
C ASN A 624 1.15 10.27 12.57
N ILE A 625 2.40 10.16 12.12
CA ILE A 625 2.74 9.59 10.81
C ILE A 625 2.70 8.05 10.94
N ARG A 626 1.83 7.38 10.16
CA ARG A 626 1.79 5.91 10.12
C ARG A 626 3.05 5.36 9.49
N ILE A 627 3.75 4.47 10.18
CA ILE A 627 5.07 4.00 9.76
C ILE A 627 4.94 2.93 8.67
N PRO A 628 5.36 3.19 7.42
CA PRO A 628 5.18 2.27 6.32
C PRO A 628 6.42 1.36 6.19
N TYR A 629 6.68 0.54 7.22
CA TYR A 629 7.89 -0.31 7.30
C TYR A 629 8.07 -1.23 6.10
N LEU A 630 6.96 -1.80 5.59
CA LEU A 630 7.02 -2.67 4.42
C LEU A 630 7.48 -1.88 3.19
N ASN A 631 6.96 -0.66 2.98
CA ASN A 631 7.35 0.22 1.87
C ASN A 631 8.81 0.68 2.00
N LEU A 632 9.26 0.97 3.23
CA LEU A 632 10.66 1.31 3.50
C LEU A 632 11.59 0.14 3.12
N LEU A 633 11.27 -1.08 3.56
CA LEU A 633 12.05 -2.27 3.26
C LEU A 633 12.05 -2.59 1.77
N THR A 634 10.88 -2.56 1.11
CA THR A 634 10.76 -2.84 -0.32
C THR A 634 11.50 -1.80 -1.16
N SER A 635 11.47 -0.52 -0.76
CA SER A 635 12.21 0.55 -1.43
C SER A 635 13.72 0.36 -1.31
N LEU A 636 14.23 0.01 -0.12
CA LEU A 636 15.65 -0.29 0.08
C LEU A 636 16.12 -1.50 -0.73
N VAL A 637 15.33 -2.58 -0.78
CA VAL A 637 15.64 -3.74 -1.61
C VAL A 637 15.67 -3.36 -3.10
N THR A 638 14.68 -2.58 -3.55
CA THR A 638 14.57 -2.12 -4.94
C THR A 638 15.76 -1.24 -5.35
N LEU A 639 16.28 -0.42 -4.43
CA LEU A 639 17.43 0.45 -4.67
C LEU A 639 18.78 -0.27 -4.63
N THR A 640 18.91 -1.32 -3.84
CA THR A 640 20.18 -2.07 -3.69
C THR A 640 20.35 -3.17 -4.76
N LEU A 641 19.25 -3.75 -5.24
CA LEU A 641 19.26 -4.80 -6.26
C LEU A 641 20.05 -4.43 -7.55
N PRO A 642 19.92 -3.22 -8.13
CA PRO A 642 20.67 -2.83 -9.33
C PRO A 642 22.19 -2.85 -9.14
N MET A 643 22.68 -2.55 -7.93
CA MET A 643 24.12 -2.61 -7.64
C MET A 643 24.62 -4.07 -7.71
N PHE A 644 23.89 -5.03 -7.16
CA PHE A 644 24.25 -6.44 -7.26
C PHE A 644 24.25 -6.93 -8.71
N ILE A 645 23.30 -6.47 -9.53
CA ILE A 645 23.28 -6.74 -10.96
C ILE A 645 24.59 -6.23 -11.62
N GLY A 646 25.05 -5.03 -11.27
CA GLY A 646 26.32 -4.49 -11.75
C GLY A 646 27.54 -5.35 -11.39
N ILE A 647 27.60 -5.84 -10.14
CA ILE A 647 28.68 -6.74 -9.68
C ILE A 647 28.67 -8.05 -10.49
N VAL A 648 27.47 -8.61 -10.73
CA VAL A 648 27.29 -9.82 -11.54
C VAL A 648 27.71 -9.58 -12.99
N ILE A 649 27.34 -8.44 -13.58
CA ILE A 649 27.74 -8.06 -14.95
C ILE A 649 29.26 -7.98 -15.06
N ARG A 650 29.96 -7.38 -14.07
CA ARG A 650 31.42 -7.34 -14.06
C ARG A 650 32.03 -8.74 -14.07
N HIS A 651 31.46 -9.67 -13.30
CA HIS A 651 31.96 -11.04 -13.20
C HIS A 651 31.81 -11.82 -14.52
N TYR A 652 30.64 -11.76 -15.16
CA TYR A 652 30.36 -12.54 -16.38
C TYR A 652 30.72 -11.82 -17.69
N LYS A 653 30.71 -10.48 -17.71
CA LYS A 653 30.95 -9.65 -18.92
C LYS A 653 31.95 -8.52 -18.63
N PRO A 654 33.25 -8.83 -18.47
CA PRO A 654 34.28 -7.82 -18.13
C PRO A 654 34.43 -6.72 -19.18
N ASN A 655 34.13 -7.00 -20.46
CA ASN A 655 34.15 -6.00 -21.52
C ASN A 655 33.07 -4.92 -21.32
N TRP A 656 31.89 -5.29 -20.80
CA TRP A 656 30.84 -4.34 -20.45
C TRP A 656 31.24 -3.47 -19.25
N ALA A 657 31.95 -4.03 -18.27
CA ALA A 657 32.47 -3.25 -17.15
C ALA A 657 33.46 -2.17 -17.61
N LYS A 658 34.34 -2.46 -18.57
CA LYS A 658 35.26 -1.46 -19.15
C LYS A 658 34.52 -0.30 -19.82
N VAL A 659 33.44 -0.59 -20.55
CA VAL A 659 32.58 0.43 -21.16
C VAL A 659 31.87 1.27 -20.09
N SER A 660 31.27 0.60 -19.09
CA SER A 660 30.59 1.23 -17.95
C SER A 660 31.50 2.20 -17.20
N HIS A 661 32.77 1.84 -16.97
CA HIS A 661 33.78 2.71 -16.35
C HIS A 661 33.98 4.05 -17.07
N LYS A 662 33.89 4.06 -18.42
CA LYS A 662 34.04 5.28 -19.20
C LYS A 662 32.77 6.16 -19.14
N ILE A 663 31.60 5.52 -19.01
CA ILE A 663 30.30 6.18 -19.06
C ILE A 663 29.84 6.69 -17.68
N ILE A 664 30.21 6.03 -16.58
CA ILE A 664 29.65 6.32 -15.24
C ILE A 664 29.83 7.78 -14.80
N LYS A 665 31.01 8.38 -15.04
CA LYS A 665 31.29 9.76 -14.65
C LYS A 665 30.42 10.78 -15.40
N PRO A 666 30.45 10.85 -16.75
CA PRO A 666 29.59 11.79 -17.47
C PRO A 666 28.10 11.50 -17.22
N PHE A 667 27.71 10.23 -17.11
CA PHE A 667 26.32 9.86 -16.81
C PHE A 667 25.88 10.35 -15.42
N THR A 668 26.67 10.13 -14.38
CA THR A 668 26.37 10.61 -13.01
C THR A 668 26.18 12.12 -12.99
N ILE A 669 27.03 12.88 -13.70
CA ILE A 669 26.90 14.34 -13.81
C ILE A 669 25.58 14.71 -14.47
N VAL A 670 25.20 14.02 -15.55
CA VAL A 670 23.91 14.23 -16.23
C VAL A 670 22.74 13.91 -15.31
N VAL A 671 22.77 12.80 -14.54
CA VAL A 671 21.73 12.46 -13.56
C VAL A 671 21.58 13.55 -12.49
N VAL A 672 22.70 14.05 -11.96
CA VAL A 672 22.68 15.11 -10.93
C VAL A 672 22.14 16.42 -11.51
N ILE A 673 22.60 16.84 -12.70
CA ILE A 673 22.12 18.07 -13.34
C ILE A 673 20.64 17.95 -13.70
N PHE A 674 20.23 16.83 -14.30
CA PHE A 674 18.83 16.57 -14.64
C PHE A 674 17.96 16.54 -13.37
N GLY A 675 18.43 15.93 -12.30
CA GLY A 675 17.77 15.92 -10.99
C GLY A 675 17.61 17.32 -10.40
N ILE A 676 18.68 18.12 -10.35
CA ILE A 676 18.65 19.49 -9.81
C ILE A 676 17.80 20.41 -10.70
N ALA A 677 18.00 20.39 -12.02
CA ALA A 677 17.29 21.25 -12.96
C ALA A 677 15.80 20.89 -13.04
N GLY A 678 15.49 19.60 -13.14
CA GLY A 678 14.12 19.11 -13.09
C GLY A 678 13.46 19.45 -11.75
N SER A 679 14.22 19.39 -10.64
CA SER A 679 13.68 19.83 -9.36
C SER A 679 13.51 21.33 -9.23
N ALA A 680 14.39 22.15 -9.81
CA ALA A 680 14.21 23.60 -9.81
C ALA A 680 12.99 24.02 -10.64
N ILE A 681 12.71 23.30 -11.74
CA ILE A 681 11.60 23.60 -12.65
C ILE A 681 10.27 23.05 -12.11
N LEU A 682 10.23 21.77 -11.71
CA LEU A 682 9.01 21.07 -11.27
C LEU A 682 8.74 21.23 -9.76
N TYR A 683 9.78 21.42 -8.96
CA TYR A 683 9.71 21.56 -7.50
C TYR A 683 10.27 22.91 -7.03
N ASN A 684 9.97 24.01 -7.73
CA ASN A 684 10.38 25.37 -7.30
C ASN A 684 10.01 25.66 -5.82
N HIS A 685 8.90 25.12 -5.34
CA HIS A 685 8.48 25.21 -3.94
C HIS A 685 9.48 24.58 -2.95
N ILE A 686 10.19 23.49 -3.29
CA ILE A 686 11.24 22.92 -2.43
C ILE A 686 12.31 23.96 -2.14
N PHE A 687 12.74 24.71 -3.15
CA PHE A 687 13.72 25.78 -2.98
C PHE A 687 13.17 26.96 -2.15
N VAL A 688 11.86 27.20 -2.19
CA VAL A 688 11.19 28.17 -1.31
C VAL A 688 11.17 27.68 0.15
N MET A 689 11.20 26.36 0.39
CA MET A 689 11.31 25.78 1.74
C MET A 689 12.73 25.86 2.33
N PHE A 690 13.75 26.21 1.54
CA PHE A 690 15.10 26.36 2.07
C PHE A 690 15.17 27.53 3.06
N THR A 691 15.32 27.19 4.33
CA THR A 691 15.60 28.14 5.40
C THR A 691 17.04 27.97 5.88
N TRP A 692 17.60 29.02 6.48
CA TRP A 692 18.95 28.96 7.04
C TRP A 692 19.13 27.81 8.06
N PRO A 693 18.17 27.51 8.97
CA PRO A 693 18.27 26.36 9.85
C PRO A 693 18.45 25.02 9.12
N ILE A 694 17.73 24.78 8.02
CA ILE A 694 17.85 23.54 7.23
C ILE A 694 19.24 23.43 6.60
N VAL A 695 19.72 24.51 5.99
CA VAL A 695 21.06 24.60 5.39
C VAL A 695 22.15 24.38 6.44
N ILE A 696 22.03 25.02 7.59
CA ILE A 696 22.98 24.90 8.71
C ILE A 696 22.94 23.48 9.29
N ALA A 697 21.75 22.90 9.48
CA ALA A 697 21.59 21.54 9.98
C ALA A 697 22.27 20.52 9.07
N GLY A 698 22.07 20.63 7.75
CA GLY A 698 22.82 19.85 6.77
C GLY A 698 24.33 20.05 6.94
N ALA A 699 24.80 21.29 6.85
CA ALA A 699 26.22 21.62 6.97
C ALA A 699 26.87 21.01 8.23
N LEU A 700 26.19 21.11 9.38
CA LEU A 700 26.67 20.55 10.65
C LEU A 700 26.71 19.02 10.61
N VAL A 701 25.73 18.35 10.01
CA VAL A 701 25.79 16.89 9.81
C VAL A 701 27.01 16.52 8.97
N ALA A 702 27.29 17.25 7.87
CA ALA A 702 28.47 16.96 7.03
C ALA A 702 29.78 17.18 7.82
N ILE A 703 29.90 18.32 8.49
CA ILE A 703 31.07 18.69 9.30
C ILE A 703 31.28 17.70 10.44
N SER A 704 30.21 17.24 11.08
CA SER A 704 30.26 16.23 12.15
C SER A 704 30.81 14.91 11.61
N GLY A 705 30.39 14.48 10.42
CA GLY A 705 30.90 13.28 9.77
C GLY A 705 32.39 13.39 9.45
N TYR A 706 32.83 14.51 8.87
CA TYR A 706 34.24 14.72 8.54
C TYR A 706 35.11 14.72 9.80
N SER A 707 34.68 15.48 10.80
CA SER A 707 35.44 15.71 12.03
C SER A 707 35.50 14.45 12.88
N LEU A 708 34.36 13.84 13.20
CA LEU A 708 34.29 12.65 14.06
C LEU A 708 34.93 11.44 13.37
N GLY A 709 34.73 11.27 12.07
CA GLY A 709 35.41 10.22 11.29
C GLY A 709 36.93 10.37 11.32
N ALA A 710 37.45 11.59 11.19
CA ALA A 710 38.88 11.87 11.28
C ALA A 710 39.45 11.67 12.70
N ILE A 711 38.73 12.17 13.73
CA ILE A 711 39.16 12.06 15.13
C ILE A 711 39.24 10.58 15.54
N ILE A 712 38.18 9.80 15.28
CA ILE A 712 38.11 8.41 15.73
C ILE A 712 39.15 7.55 15.01
N SER A 713 39.27 7.69 13.69
CA SER A 713 40.29 6.96 12.95
C SER A 713 41.70 7.36 13.36
N GLY A 714 41.94 8.64 13.67
CA GLY A 714 43.22 9.12 14.22
C GLY A 714 43.52 8.53 15.60
N LEU A 715 42.54 8.51 16.51
CA LEU A 715 42.67 7.90 17.85
C LEU A 715 42.92 6.39 17.78
N CYS A 716 42.37 5.71 16.78
CA CYS A 716 42.65 4.29 16.51
C CYS A 716 44.01 4.05 15.81
N GLY A 717 44.84 5.08 15.63
CA GLY A 717 46.19 4.94 15.07
C GLY A 717 46.23 4.69 13.57
N MET A 718 45.18 5.07 12.82
CA MET A 718 45.14 4.90 11.37
C MET A 718 46.12 5.85 10.66
N LYS A 719 46.67 5.40 9.53
CA LYS A 719 47.56 6.25 8.71
C LYS A 719 46.76 7.36 8.02
N ARG A 720 47.42 8.48 7.71
CA ARG A 720 46.78 9.65 7.06
C ARG A 720 45.88 9.30 5.86
N PRO A 721 46.27 8.42 4.90
CA PRO A 721 45.39 8.08 3.78
C PRO A 721 44.10 7.36 4.23
N GLN A 722 44.17 6.54 5.28
CA GLN A 722 43.03 5.80 5.83
C GLN A 722 42.12 6.73 6.65
N VAL A 723 42.70 7.66 7.42
CA VAL A 723 41.95 8.70 8.14
C VAL A 723 41.13 9.56 7.17
N VAL A 724 41.74 9.97 6.06
CA VAL A 724 41.07 10.72 4.99
C VAL A 724 39.91 9.90 4.39
N ALA A 725 40.15 8.63 4.05
CA ALA A 725 39.11 7.76 3.49
C ALA A 725 37.94 7.57 4.46
N ILE A 726 38.19 7.29 5.74
CA ILE A 726 37.14 7.09 6.76
C ILE A 726 36.37 8.40 7.00
N SER A 727 37.06 9.54 7.10
CA SER A 727 36.44 10.85 7.30
C SER A 727 35.50 11.22 6.16
N ILE A 728 35.95 11.07 4.91
CA ILE A 728 35.14 11.36 3.72
C ILE A 728 33.97 10.39 3.63
N GLU A 729 34.19 9.09 3.79
CA GLU A 729 33.13 8.08 3.71
C GLU A 729 32.04 8.26 4.78
N THR A 730 32.43 8.74 5.96
CA THR A 730 31.48 9.03 7.05
C THR A 730 30.59 10.22 6.72
N ALA A 731 31.15 11.30 6.16
CA ALA A 731 30.41 12.53 5.86
C ALA A 731 29.60 12.44 4.55
N TYR A 732 30.18 11.84 3.51
CA TYR A 732 29.56 11.71 2.20
C TYR A 732 28.58 10.55 2.21
N GLN A 733 27.37 10.79 2.70
CA GLN A 733 26.29 9.83 2.70
C GLN A 733 25.55 9.79 1.35
N ASN A 734 24.79 8.73 1.13
CA ASN A 734 24.01 8.54 -0.06
C ASN A 734 22.64 9.24 0.06
N GLY A 735 22.62 10.55 -0.18
CA GLY A 735 21.38 11.33 -0.13
C GLY A 735 20.33 10.91 -1.17
N GLY A 736 20.74 10.25 -2.26
CA GLY A 736 19.81 9.71 -3.25
C GLY A 736 18.97 8.55 -2.70
N ILE A 737 19.56 7.64 -1.92
CA ILE A 737 18.81 6.55 -1.26
C ILE A 737 17.82 7.13 -0.27
N ALA A 738 18.27 8.06 0.58
CA ALA A 738 17.41 8.68 1.59
C ALA A 738 16.24 9.43 0.93
N PHE A 739 16.50 10.21 -0.11
CA PHE A 739 15.48 10.93 -0.87
C PHE A 739 14.43 9.98 -1.47
N ILE A 740 14.85 8.97 -2.24
CA ILE A 740 13.91 8.05 -2.88
C ILE A 740 13.14 7.23 -1.84
N LEU A 741 13.82 6.81 -0.76
CA LEU A 741 13.18 6.10 0.34
C LEU A 741 12.04 6.91 0.94
N LEU A 742 12.23 8.20 1.21
CA LEU A 742 11.21 9.09 1.77
C LEU A 742 10.04 9.29 0.80
N ILE A 743 10.34 9.56 -0.48
CA ILE A 743 9.31 9.79 -1.52
C ILE A 743 8.45 8.55 -1.78
N LEU A 744 9.04 7.34 -1.77
CA LEU A 744 8.30 6.10 -2.00
C LEU A 744 7.57 5.58 -0.76
N SER A 745 7.97 6.02 0.43
CA SER A 745 7.46 5.44 1.67
C SER A 745 6.44 6.35 2.37
N LEU A 746 6.67 7.66 2.41
CA LEU A 746 5.79 8.61 3.10
C LEU A 746 4.60 9.03 2.22
N GLN A 747 3.52 9.43 2.87
CA GLN A 747 2.38 10.06 2.19
C GLN A 747 2.70 11.54 1.92
N GLN A 748 2.03 12.13 0.93
CA GLN A 748 2.10 13.57 0.69
C GLN A 748 1.20 14.30 1.71
N PRO A 749 1.62 15.46 2.26
CA PRO A 749 2.77 16.28 1.89
C PRO A 749 4.09 15.95 2.64
N ASP A 750 4.09 15.01 3.58
CA ASP A 750 5.27 14.68 4.40
C ASP A 750 6.46 14.20 3.58
N ALA A 751 6.21 13.45 2.49
CA ALA A 751 7.24 13.01 1.56
C ALA A 751 8.03 14.18 0.97
N ASP A 752 7.34 15.21 0.47
CA ASP A 752 7.95 16.40 -0.12
C ASP A 752 8.71 17.20 0.95
N ILE A 753 8.12 17.40 2.13
CA ILE A 753 8.74 18.12 3.25
C ILE A 753 10.00 17.40 3.74
N ALA A 754 9.92 16.11 4.03
CA ALA A 754 11.03 15.32 4.54
C ALA A 754 12.19 15.20 3.53
N SER A 755 11.94 15.40 2.24
CA SER A 755 12.97 15.36 1.21
C SER A 755 13.91 16.58 1.21
N VAL A 756 13.45 17.73 1.73
CA VAL A 756 14.18 19.02 1.65
C VAL A 756 15.56 18.95 2.31
N PRO A 757 15.73 18.42 3.54
CA PRO A 757 17.05 18.33 4.17
C PRO A 757 18.02 17.42 3.42
N CYS A 758 17.52 16.39 2.71
CA CYS A 758 18.37 15.54 1.87
C CYS A 758 19.00 16.34 0.72
N ILE A 759 18.20 17.16 0.04
CA ILE A 759 18.65 18.02 -1.06
C ILE A 759 19.60 19.10 -0.52
N ALA A 760 19.24 19.75 0.58
CA ALA A 760 20.07 20.79 1.19
C ALA A 760 21.47 20.24 1.54
N GLN A 761 21.51 19.05 2.13
CA GLN A 761 22.77 18.42 2.46
C GLN A 761 23.59 18.04 1.21
N LEU A 762 22.97 17.49 0.17
CA LEU A 762 23.65 17.14 -1.07
C LEU A 762 24.36 18.33 -1.72
N LEU A 763 23.74 19.53 -1.67
CA LEU A 763 24.33 20.76 -2.20
C LEU A 763 25.53 21.26 -1.39
N ILE A 764 25.50 21.04 -0.07
CA ILE A 764 26.50 21.59 0.88
C ILE A 764 27.67 20.64 1.10
N THR A 765 27.46 19.32 1.13
CA THR A 765 28.45 18.33 1.60
C THR A 765 29.82 18.44 0.91
N GLY A 766 29.86 18.83 -0.37
CA GLY A 766 31.12 18.97 -1.13
C GLY A 766 31.81 20.33 -1.04
N GLN A 767 31.10 21.39 -0.65
CA GLN A 767 31.65 22.74 -0.64
C GLN A 767 32.82 22.90 0.36
N PRO A 768 32.75 22.34 1.58
CA PRO A 768 33.88 22.35 2.50
C PRO A 768 35.15 21.74 1.90
N LEU A 769 35.01 20.64 1.14
CA LEU A 769 36.15 19.98 0.50
C LEU A 769 36.77 20.84 -0.61
N TRP A 770 35.96 21.51 -1.42
CA TRP A 770 36.48 22.48 -2.41
C TRP A 770 37.24 23.62 -1.73
N LEU A 771 36.71 24.17 -0.64
CA LEU A 771 37.39 25.23 0.13
C LEU A 771 38.74 24.76 0.68
N VAL A 772 38.80 23.54 1.22
CA VAL A 772 40.06 22.95 1.70
C VAL A 772 41.05 22.75 0.54
N LEU A 773 40.61 22.25 -0.62
CA LEU A 773 41.49 22.08 -1.79
C LEU A 773 42.04 23.40 -2.30
N ILE A 774 41.19 24.44 -2.38
CA ILE A 774 41.60 25.78 -2.77
C ILE A 774 42.60 26.33 -1.74
N GLY A 775 42.31 26.17 -0.45
CA GLY A 775 43.20 26.54 0.65
C GLY A 775 44.56 25.86 0.56
N ILE A 776 44.61 24.56 0.29
CA ILE A 776 45.86 23.81 0.09
C ILE A 776 46.62 24.34 -1.14
N LYS A 777 45.94 24.59 -2.26
CA LYS A 777 46.57 25.12 -3.47
C LYS A 777 47.12 26.54 -3.26
N LEU A 778 46.36 27.41 -2.59
CA LEU A 778 46.81 28.75 -2.24
C LEU A 778 47.99 28.70 -1.26
N TRP A 779 47.90 27.85 -0.23
CA TRP A 779 48.97 27.64 0.74
C TRP A 779 50.26 27.22 0.06
N ASN A 780 50.20 26.19 -0.81
CA ASN A 780 51.35 25.70 -1.54
C ASN A 780 51.91 26.74 -2.54
N ARG A 781 51.06 27.65 -3.04
CA ARG A 781 51.48 28.76 -3.90
C ARG A 781 52.23 29.85 -3.12
N PHE A 782 51.83 30.13 -1.88
CA PHE A 782 52.47 31.13 -1.02
C PHE A 782 53.63 30.56 -0.18
N HIS A 783 53.66 29.24 0.03
CA HIS A 783 54.69 28.51 0.75
C HIS A 783 55.14 27.32 -0.11
N PRO A 784 55.84 27.55 -1.23
CA PRO A 784 56.38 26.48 -2.03
C PRO A 784 57.30 25.64 -1.14
N GLN A 785 56.94 24.37 -0.95
CA GLN A 785 57.87 23.44 -0.30
C GLN A 785 59.06 23.23 -1.24
N PRO A 786 60.29 23.17 -0.72
CA PRO A 786 61.43 22.74 -1.54
C PRO A 786 61.08 21.36 -2.10
N ASP A 787 61.25 21.19 -3.42
CA ASP A 787 60.88 19.99 -4.15
C ASP A 787 61.34 18.76 -3.38
N LYS A 788 60.38 18.05 -2.75
CA LYS A 788 60.59 16.62 -2.56
C LYS A 788 60.53 16.07 -3.96
N GLU A 789 61.68 15.74 -4.54
CA GLU A 789 61.78 14.86 -5.70
C GLU A 789 60.80 13.71 -5.44
N ILE A 790 59.64 13.80 -6.08
CA ILE A 790 58.74 12.69 -6.23
C ILE A 790 59.56 11.74 -7.09
N ASP A 791 59.97 10.62 -6.49
CA ASP A 791 60.75 9.59 -7.15
C ASP A 791 59.91 9.04 -8.32
N ASN A 792 60.04 9.70 -9.47
CA ASN A 792 59.33 9.40 -10.70
C ASN A 792 59.71 8.00 -11.22
N LYS A 793 60.62 7.27 -10.57
CA LYS A 793 60.91 5.87 -10.85
C LYS A 793 59.78 4.93 -10.47
N GLU A 794 59.00 5.17 -9.43
CA GLU A 794 57.92 4.23 -9.04
C GLU A 794 56.70 4.31 -9.98
N VAL A 795 56.39 5.48 -10.53
CA VAL A 795 55.28 5.65 -11.49
C VAL A 795 55.63 5.03 -12.85
N THR A 796 56.86 5.16 -13.33
CA THR A 796 57.27 4.54 -14.60
C THR A 796 57.43 3.02 -14.48
N ILE A 797 57.85 2.50 -13.32
CA ILE A 797 57.94 1.04 -13.09
C ILE A 797 56.54 0.40 -12.98
N ALA A 798 55.55 1.11 -12.43
CA ALA A 798 54.17 0.63 -12.40
C ALA A 798 53.52 0.62 -13.80
N GLU A 799 53.76 1.65 -14.62
CA GLU A 799 53.24 1.70 -16.01
C GLU A 799 53.96 0.74 -16.97
N GLN A 800 55.22 0.39 -16.71
CA GLN A 800 55.94 -0.65 -17.48
C GLN A 800 55.61 -2.08 -17.03
N LYS A 801 55.24 -2.32 -15.77
CA LYS A 801 54.79 -3.64 -15.31
C LYS A 801 53.43 -4.03 -15.89
N ASP A 802 52.49 -3.10 -16.05
CA ASP A 802 51.17 -3.37 -16.63
C ASP A 802 51.18 -3.59 -18.15
N LYS A 803 52.25 -3.19 -18.85
CA LYS A 803 52.43 -3.48 -20.29
C LYS A 803 53.09 -4.84 -20.58
N ASN A 804 53.67 -5.50 -19.57
CA ASN A 804 54.39 -6.77 -19.73
C ASN A 804 53.64 -7.99 -19.16
N VAL A 805 52.38 -7.85 -18.73
CA VAL A 805 51.55 -9.02 -18.39
C VAL A 805 50.80 -9.48 -19.64
N VAL A 806 51.46 -10.36 -20.39
CA VAL A 806 50.81 -11.22 -21.38
C VAL A 806 49.73 -12.03 -20.67
N HIS A 807 48.50 -11.94 -21.15
CA HIS A 807 47.41 -12.83 -20.79
C HIS A 807 47.82 -14.28 -21.09
N LEU A 808 48.10 -15.07 -20.05
CA LEU A 808 48.08 -16.53 -20.14
C LEU A 808 46.61 -16.96 -20.17
N GLU A 809 46.11 -17.22 -21.37
CA GLU A 809 44.89 -18.00 -21.58
C GLU A 809 45.15 -19.44 -21.10
N ASN A 810 44.35 -19.90 -20.13
CA ASN A 810 44.27 -21.32 -19.80
C ASN A 810 43.46 -22.03 -20.89
N GLY A 811 44.13 -22.39 -21.99
CA GLY A 811 43.71 -23.45 -22.90
C GLY A 811 44.44 -24.74 -22.52
N CYS A 812 43.69 -25.82 -22.32
CA CYS A 812 44.23 -27.16 -22.08
C CYS A 812 45.19 -27.57 -23.22
N TYR A 813 46.35 -28.10 -22.85
CA TYR A 813 47.33 -28.71 -23.75
C TYR A 813 46.93 -30.16 -24.08
N ASP A 814 47.04 -30.52 -25.37
CA ASP A 814 47.44 -31.83 -25.89
C ASP A 814 48.39 -31.54 -27.09
N GLY A 815 49.60 -32.14 -27.12
CA GLY A 815 50.76 -31.74 -27.97
C GLY A 815 50.72 -32.17 -29.46
N PRO A 816 51.86 -32.41 -30.16
CA PRO A 816 53.27 -32.18 -29.81
C PRO A 816 54.19 -31.60 -30.94
N TYR A 817 55.45 -31.31 -30.57
CA TYR A 817 56.72 -31.20 -31.35
C TYR A 817 56.89 -30.24 -32.56
N ASP A 818 58.08 -29.63 -32.56
CA ASP A 818 58.88 -29.04 -33.64
C ASP A 818 58.56 -27.62 -34.15
N GLU A 819 59.41 -26.67 -33.73
CA GLU A 819 60.30 -25.81 -34.56
C GLU A 819 60.68 -24.51 -33.81
N LYS A 820 61.99 -24.26 -33.66
CA LYS A 820 62.54 -22.92 -33.33
C LYS A 820 62.52 -22.06 -34.59
N PRO A 821 62.35 -20.71 -34.50
CA PRO A 821 63.55 -19.88 -34.58
C PRO A 821 63.53 -18.49 -33.88
N LYS A 822 64.77 -18.09 -33.53
CA LYS A 822 65.42 -16.75 -33.57
C LYS A 822 64.96 -15.61 -32.64
N ILE A 823 65.86 -15.29 -31.71
CA ILE A 823 65.97 -14.05 -30.95
C ILE A 823 66.88 -13.11 -31.74
N ASP A 824 66.38 -11.93 -32.12
CA ASP A 824 67.22 -10.80 -32.50
C ASP A 824 67.46 -9.92 -31.28
N ASN A 825 68.74 -9.78 -30.95
CA ASN A 825 69.26 -8.84 -29.98
C ASN A 825 69.20 -7.44 -30.60
N ASP A 826 68.69 -6.45 -29.88
CA ASP A 826 69.24 -5.11 -30.01
C ASP A 826 68.86 -4.19 -28.82
N ILE A 827 69.87 -3.42 -28.40
CA ILE A 827 69.84 -2.20 -27.58
C ILE A 827 70.15 -2.35 -26.07
N ASN A 828 71.46 -2.37 -25.81
CA ASN A 828 72.25 -1.47 -24.96
C ASN A 828 71.75 -1.10 -23.55
N VAL A 829 72.39 -1.72 -22.55
CA VAL A 829 72.47 -1.24 -21.16
C VAL A 829 73.67 -0.31 -21.03
N SER A 830 73.44 0.99 -20.78
CA SER A 830 74.47 1.91 -20.30
C SER A 830 74.54 1.85 -18.77
N VAL A 831 75.66 1.33 -18.28
CA VAL A 831 76.10 1.40 -16.89
C VAL A 831 76.70 2.79 -16.65
N VAL A 832 76.20 3.52 -15.66
CA VAL A 832 76.96 4.57 -14.99
C VAL A 832 76.77 4.41 -13.48
N ASN A 833 77.87 4.02 -12.84
CA ASN A 833 78.08 3.99 -11.39
C ASN A 833 78.14 5.41 -10.84
N ASP A 834 77.68 5.59 -9.60
CA ASP A 834 78.38 6.41 -8.59
C ASP A 834 77.82 6.09 -7.19
N ASN A 835 78.59 5.30 -6.43
CA ASN A 835 78.71 5.43 -4.97
C ASN A 835 79.65 4.36 -4.42
N GLN A 836 80.96 4.59 -4.53
CA GLN A 836 81.93 4.37 -3.45
C GLN A 836 82.99 5.47 -3.66
N ILE A 837 83.50 6.15 -2.65
CA ILE A 837 84.45 5.61 -1.68
C ILE A 837 84.61 6.64 -0.55
N ILE A 838 84.68 6.16 0.69
CA ILE A 838 85.74 6.40 1.69
C ILE A 838 85.43 5.32 2.76
N THR A 839 86.28 4.31 3.02
CA THR A 839 87.74 4.38 3.23
C THR A 839 88.44 3.00 3.10
N LYS A 840 89.60 2.99 2.40
CA LYS A 840 90.80 2.08 2.47
C LYS A 840 90.60 0.58 2.18
N PHE A 841 91.30 -0.09 1.26
CA PHE A 841 92.71 -0.03 0.81
C PHE A 841 92.84 -0.18 -0.72
#